data_AF-A0A946FIG1-F1
#
_entry.id   AF-A0A946FIG1-F1
#
_cell.length_a   1.000
_cell.length_b   1.000
_cell.length_c   1.000
_cell.angle_alpha   90.00
_cell.angle_beta   90.00
_cell.angle_gamma   90.00
#
_symmetry.space_group_name_H-M   'P 1'
#
loop_
_entity.id
_entity.type
_entity.pdbx_description
1 polymer ?
#
loop_
_entity_poly.entity_id
_entity_poly.type
_entity_poly.pdbx_seq_one_letter_code
_entity_poly.pdbx_strand_id
1 'polypeptide(L)'
;MPQERILVVDDEANIVSSLKEILSDEGYNVSGAQDGLNALDMIHSDPPDLLLLDVWVPGMDGIEVLKTVKTYHPEIEVLVMSGHGTIDTAVKATKLGAFDFIEKPFSMDSLIQSVKNALALKKKRPKKENNDALLGFTSLIEAQKAIKIHSQSDCALLLLGEAGTGKEYIAQEIHRRSLKNNLPFIKLNCSSRPAHEINSFLFLSKKESLRPKSIPVNTTSVISQAVYLDNVDALNKTVQQRLFKSLFSTDNEEKDFLPSRLYISSSKNLDELSKKNQFDRDLLRIFSNTTIRVPPLRENPSIIPMLIRNHLEEISQKNGLPTSEINSDALETLCRYHWPENIRELHSVLDRILATASSESNISLNQIPPEINKLTALKERTKLDKLNSLPQRTLKRSVVLYGSGLHKGLKTGLILQPLPPNSGIIFSNISNGQTIPARIENIISTDYSTTLCKGKTSVATIEHIMAVLHMYHISNLLIKVGEEVPVMDGSSKDFCKLIEDGEIEEQNEPFHELIIDKKYTFGLQEEGTPHISIEPCDTFKVSYHMEYPAPIGVMDHTFEYINENSFKKEIAPARTFGFMEDISQLTKMGFASGGNLDNFILLGDGKIINTDLRFKNEFPRHKILDVLGDFYLLGKPIRGHIRAHKSGHTQNIGLLKTLVNSGVL
;
A
#
# COMPACT_ATOMS: atom_id res chain seq x y z
N MET A 1 4.83 43.59 -7.83
CA MET A 1 5.84 42.80 -7.09
C MET A 1 5.10 41.78 -6.24
N PRO A 2 5.63 40.57 -5.98
CA PRO A 2 5.01 39.69 -5.00
C PRO A 2 5.01 40.42 -3.65
N GLN A 3 3.83 40.64 -3.07
CA GLN A 3 3.71 41.22 -1.73
C GLN A 3 4.25 40.21 -0.74
N GLU A 4 5.22 40.60 0.09
CA GLU A 4 5.75 39.70 1.13
C GLU A 4 4.61 39.28 2.07
N ARG A 5 4.62 37.99 2.44
CA ARG A 5 3.54 37.38 3.19
C ARG A 5 3.84 37.37 4.67
N ILE A 6 2.86 37.82 5.44
CA ILE A 6 2.95 37.86 6.89
C ILE A 6 1.81 37.02 7.46
N LEU A 7 2.13 36.10 8.36
CA LEU A 7 1.14 35.41 9.19
C LEU A 7 1.17 36.01 10.59
N VAL A 8 0.01 36.45 11.07
CA VAL A 8 -0.18 36.98 12.43
C VAL A 8 -0.88 35.92 13.27
N VAL A 9 -0.32 35.60 14.43
CA VAL A 9 -0.88 34.60 15.36
C VAL A 9 -1.04 35.25 16.72
N ASP A 10 -2.28 35.41 17.15
CA ASP A 10 -2.65 36.12 18.38
C ASP A 10 -4.02 35.63 18.85
N ASP A 11 -4.20 35.38 20.15
CA ASP A 11 -5.49 34.92 20.68
C ASP A 11 -6.55 36.03 20.67
N GLU A 12 -6.11 37.29 20.74
CA GLU A 12 -6.99 38.46 20.65
C GLU A 12 -7.34 38.80 19.19
N ALA A 13 -8.57 38.46 18.78
CA ALA A 13 -9.08 38.74 17.43
C ALA A 13 -8.94 40.21 16.98
N ASN A 14 -9.04 41.15 17.92
CA ASN A 14 -8.89 42.59 17.66
C ASN A 14 -7.45 42.97 17.31
N ILE A 15 -6.46 42.30 17.91
CA ILE A 15 -5.04 42.51 17.60
C ILE A 15 -4.74 41.95 16.21
N VAL A 16 -5.22 40.74 15.90
CA VAL A 16 -5.06 40.14 14.56
C VAL A 16 -5.67 41.03 13.47
N SER A 17 -6.89 41.52 13.67
CA SER A 17 -7.58 42.34 12.67
C SER A 17 -6.88 43.68 12.46
N SER A 18 -6.43 44.33 13.53
CA SER A 18 -5.71 45.60 13.48
C SER A 18 -4.36 45.44 12.78
N LEU A 19 -3.56 44.44 13.17
CA LEU A 19 -2.27 44.14 12.54
C LEU A 19 -2.43 43.81 11.05
N LYS A 20 -3.49 43.07 10.71
CA LYS A 20 -3.81 42.74 9.32
C LYS A 20 -4.12 43.99 8.50
N GLU A 21 -4.92 44.92 9.02
CA GLU A 21 -5.27 46.16 8.34
C GLU A 21 -4.02 47.02 8.10
N ILE A 22 -3.25 47.29 9.16
CA ILE A 22 -2.03 48.11 9.13
C ILE A 22 -1.00 47.56 8.13
N LEU A 23 -0.69 46.26 8.21
CA LEU A 23 0.34 45.67 7.36
C LEU A 23 -0.14 45.52 5.91
N SER A 24 -1.45 45.39 5.69
CA SER A 24 -2.02 45.42 4.33
C SER A 24 -1.91 46.81 3.70
N ASP A 25 -2.08 47.89 4.48
CA ASP A 25 -1.89 49.27 4.02
C ASP A 25 -0.43 49.56 3.62
N GLU A 26 0.54 48.94 4.30
CA GLU A 26 1.97 48.97 3.92
C GLU A 26 2.29 48.09 2.69
N GLY A 27 1.30 47.39 2.14
CA GLY A 27 1.41 46.59 0.91
C GLY A 27 1.84 45.15 1.11
N TYR A 28 1.75 44.60 2.31
CA TYR A 28 2.00 43.18 2.60
C TYR A 28 0.74 42.33 2.41
N ASN A 29 0.91 41.03 2.14
CA ASN A 29 -0.20 40.08 2.12
C ASN A 29 -0.30 39.40 3.49
N VAL A 30 -1.32 39.77 4.27
CA VAL A 30 -1.42 39.37 5.68
C VAL A 30 -2.55 38.39 5.94
N SER A 31 -2.20 37.28 6.59
CA SER A 31 -3.11 36.23 7.06
C SER A 31 -3.08 36.17 8.60
N GLY A 32 -4.14 35.64 9.21
CA GLY A 32 -4.30 35.63 10.66
C GLY A 32 -4.77 34.28 11.19
N ALA A 33 -4.25 33.86 12.34
CA ALA A 33 -4.67 32.70 13.11
C ALA A 33 -4.86 33.08 14.58
N GLN A 34 -5.76 32.38 15.28
CA GLN A 34 -6.08 32.66 16.69
C GLN A 34 -5.53 31.61 17.67
N ASP A 35 -4.93 30.55 17.15
CA ASP A 35 -4.41 29.43 17.92
C ASP A 35 -3.17 28.84 17.25
N GLY A 36 -2.31 28.22 18.05
CA GLY A 36 -1.03 27.69 17.58
C GLY A 36 -1.15 26.52 16.60
N LEU A 37 -2.18 25.69 16.73
CA LEU A 37 -2.38 24.51 15.88
C LEU A 37 -2.82 24.92 14.47
N ASN A 38 -3.80 25.81 14.37
CA ASN A 38 -4.24 26.40 13.11
C ASN A 38 -3.11 27.19 12.43
N ALA A 39 -2.30 27.91 13.20
CA ALA A 39 -1.11 28.56 12.66
C ALA A 39 -0.14 27.55 12.01
N LEU A 40 0.11 26.40 12.65
CA LEU A 40 0.96 25.35 12.09
C LEU A 40 0.35 24.70 10.84
N ASP A 41 -0.96 24.46 10.83
CA ASP A 41 -1.67 23.94 9.65
C ASP A 41 -1.59 24.91 8.46
N MET A 42 -1.72 26.22 8.72
CA MET A 42 -1.55 27.28 7.73
C MET A 42 -0.12 27.35 7.20
N ILE A 43 0.89 27.27 8.09
CA ILE A 43 2.32 27.27 7.72
C ILE A 43 2.66 26.04 6.88
N HIS A 44 2.20 24.85 7.28
CA HIS A 44 2.43 23.60 6.56
C HIS A 44 1.80 23.62 5.16
N SER A 45 0.62 24.23 5.04
CA SER A 45 -0.08 24.37 3.76
C SER A 45 0.56 25.43 2.86
N ASP A 46 1.00 26.54 3.46
CA ASP A 46 1.47 27.71 2.73
C ASP A 46 2.39 28.61 3.60
N PRO A 47 3.71 28.38 3.57
CA PRO A 47 4.64 29.02 4.50
C PRO A 47 4.75 30.53 4.25
N PRO A 48 4.58 31.39 5.29
CA PRO A 48 4.73 32.84 5.18
C PRO A 48 6.20 33.29 5.05
N ASP A 49 6.42 34.53 4.61
CA ASP A 49 7.77 35.11 4.59
C ASP A 49 8.23 35.55 5.98
N LEU A 50 7.28 36.01 6.81
CA LEU A 50 7.46 36.42 8.19
C LEU A 50 6.28 35.93 9.03
N LEU A 51 6.57 35.41 10.22
CA LEU A 51 5.58 35.03 11.23
C LEU A 51 5.63 36.03 12.38
N LEU A 52 4.51 36.69 12.67
CA LEU A 52 4.29 37.47 13.89
C LEU A 52 3.54 36.59 14.88
N LEU A 53 4.17 36.23 15.99
CA LEU A 53 3.68 35.20 16.90
C LEU A 53 3.58 35.70 18.33
N ASP A 54 2.37 35.72 18.91
CA ASP A 54 2.24 35.92 20.35
C ASP A 54 2.77 34.70 21.12
N VAL A 55 3.39 34.95 22.27
CA VAL A 55 3.84 33.92 23.21
C VAL A 55 2.66 33.15 23.77
N TRP A 56 1.56 33.83 24.10
CA TRP A 56 0.42 33.21 24.77
C TRP A 56 -0.72 33.02 23.78
N VAL A 57 -0.78 31.85 23.15
CA VAL A 57 -1.89 31.48 22.26
C VAL A 57 -2.51 30.15 22.69
N PRO A 58 -3.83 29.97 22.54
CA PRO A 58 -4.50 28.73 22.89
C PRO A 58 -4.06 27.58 21.98
N GLY A 59 -4.22 26.35 22.49
CA GLY A 59 -3.89 25.11 21.79
C GLY A 59 -2.42 24.70 21.92
N MET A 60 -1.48 25.60 21.66
CA MET A 60 -0.02 25.34 21.75
C MET A 60 0.72 26.62 22.11
N ASP A 61 1.64 26.56 23.08
CA ASP A 61 2.45 27.71 23.51
C ASP A 61 3.22 28.31 22.31
N GLY A 62 3.22 29.64 22.17
CA GLY A 62 3.90 30.35 21.08
C GLY A 62 5.41 30.05 21.03
N ILE A 63 6.04 29.74 22.16
CA ILE A 63 7.44 29.28 22.16
C ILE A 63 7.59 27.88 21.56
N GLU A 64 6.62 26.99 21.76
CA GLU A 64 6.60 25.68 21.11
C GLU A 64 6.29 25.79 19.61
N VAL A 65 5.40 26.70 19.22
CA VAL A 65 5.16 27.04 17.81
C VAL A 65 6.44 27.58 17.17
N LEU A 66 7.15 28.53 17.80
CA LEU A 66 8.44 29.03 17.34
C LEU A 66 9.45 27.90 17.15
N LYS A 67 9.59 27.00 18.14
CA LYS A 67 10.50 25.86 18.07
C LYS A 67 10.13 24.94 16.90
N THR A 68 8.85 24.65 16.74
CA THR A 68 8.31 23.81 15.65
C THR A 68 8.61 24.45 14.30
N VAL A 69 8.28 25.73 14.12
CA VAL A 69 8.52 26.49 12.89
C VAL A 69 10.01 26.56 12.58
N LYS A 70 10.88 26.85 13.55
CA LYS A 70 12.33 26.91 13.31
C LYS A 70 12.95 25.54 13.04
N THR A 71 12.31 24.46 13.50
CA THR A 71 12.74 23.09 13.21
C THR A 71 12.33 22.65 11.80
N TYR A 72 11.08 22.89 11.39
CA TYR A 72 10.53 22.41 10.12
C TYR A 72 10.64 23.41 8.96
N HIS A 73 10.75 24.70 9.27
CA HIS A 73 10.75 25.84 8.34
C HIS A 73 11.74 26.94 8.77
N PRO A 74 13.05 26.66 8.84
CA PRO A 74 14.07 27.61 9.31
C PRO A 74 14.16 28.90 8.45
N GLU A 75 13.68 28.87 7.22
CA GLU A 75 13.61 29.98 6.28
C GLU A 75 12.56 31.05 6.64
N ILE A 76 11.60 30.71 7.49
CA ILE A 76 10.58 31.65 7.96
C ILE A 76 11.22 32.53 9.04
N GLU A 77 11.24 33.84 8.82
CA GLU A 77 11.61 34.76 9.88
C GLU A 77 10.47 34.83 10.89
N VAL A 78 10.78 34.75 12.19
CA VAL A 78 9.75 34.73 13.24
C VAL A 78 10.03 35.89 14.18
N LEU A 79 9.06 36.78 14.33
CA LEU A 79 9.09 37.86 15.29
C LEU A 79 8.08 37.55 16.39
N VAL A 80 8.54 37.52 17.63
CA VAL A 80 7.73 37.15 18.78
C VAL A 80 7.13 38.40 19.41
N MET A 81 5.85 38.36 19.75
CA MET A 81 5.12 39.42 20.43
C MET A 81 4.73 38.94 21.84
N SER A 82 4.77 39.79 22.86
CA SER A 82 4.24 39.41 24.18
C SER A 82 3.88 40.62 25.03
N GLY A 83 2.75 40.57 25.75
CA GLY A 83 2.33 41.60 26.70
C GLY A 83 2.86 41.43 28.13
N HIS A 84 3.50 40.31 28.45
CA HIS A 84 4.14 40.04 29.76
C HIS A 84 5.59 39.58 29.51
N GLY A 85 6.34 40.36 28.74
CA GLY A 85 7.71 40.04 28.36
C GLY A 85 8.67 40.17 29.53
N THR A 86 9.09 39.05 30.13
CA THR A 86 10.33 39.06 30.92
C THR A 86 11.52 39.05 29.97
N ILE A 87 12.64 39.66 30.38
CA ILE A 87 13.92 39.59 29.64
C ILE A 87 14.26 38.12 29.32
N ASP A 88 13.93 37.20 30.23
CA ASP A 88 14.17 35.77 30.05
C ASP A 88 13.39 35.15 28.88
N THR A 89 12.13 35.53 28.68
CA THR A 89 11.31 35.04 27.55
C THR A 89 11.86 35.54 26.21
N ALA A 90 12.25 36.82 26.14
CA ALA A 90 12.85 37.40 24.94
C ALA A 90 14.19 36.72 24.61
N VAL A 91 15.07 36.55 25.60
CA VAL A 91 16.35 35.84 25.44
C VAL A 91 16.14 34.39 25.00
N LYS A 92 15.13 33.70 25.55
CA LYS A 92 14.78 32.32 25.16
C LYS A 92 14.28 32.26 23.71
N ALA A 93 13.40 33.16 23.29
CA ALA A 93 12.89 33.23 21.93
C ALA A 93 14.02 33.48 20.91
N THR A 94 14.92 34.43 21.17
CA THR A 94 16.07 34.71 20.31
C THR A 94 17.03 33.51 20.24
N LYS A 95 17.29 32.82 21.36
CA LYS A 95 18.11 31.59 21.37
C LYS A 95 17.48 30.46 20.55
N LEU A 96 16.15 30.42 20.44
CA LEU A 96 15.42 29.44 19.63
C LEU A 96 15.29 29.85 18.15
N GLY A 97 15.91 30.97 17.76
CA GLY A 97 15.98 31.41 16.36
C GLY A 97 14.90 32.42 15.95
N ALA A 98 14.17 33.03 16.89
CA ALA A 98 13.38 34.22 16.60
C ALA A 98 14.30 35.35 16.10
N PHE A 99 13.82 36.08 15.10
CA PHE A 99 14.48 37.23 14.53
C PHE A 99 14.60 38.36 15.54
N ASP A 100 13.49 38.70 16.17
CA ASP A 100 13.39 39.77 17.16
C ASP A 100 12.17 39.56 18.07
N PHE A 101 12.09 40.36 19.13
CA PHE A 101 11.03 40.36 20.12
C PHE A 101 10.39 41.76 20.22
N ILE A 102 9.06 41.81 20.20
CA ILE A 102 8.27 43.03 20.38
C ILE A 102 7.43 42.92 21.65
N GLU A 103 7.60 43.88 22.56
CA GLU A 103 6.78 44.01 23.76
C GLU A 103 5.45 44.68 23.43
N LYS A 104 4.33 44.09 23.86
CA LYS A 104 3.00 44.72 23.84
C LYS A 104 2.83 45.55 25.13
N PRO A 105 2.33 46.80 25.05
CA PRO A 105 1.87 47.50 23.85
C PRO A 105 3.03 48.07 23.03
N PHE A 106 2.98 47.89 21.71
CA PHE A 106 3.98 48.40 20.77
C PHE A 106 3.47 49.62 19.99
N SER A 107 4.39 50.48 19.55
CA SER A 107 4.06 51.54 18.60
C SER A 107 4.05 51.04 17.16
N MET A 108 3.23 51.68 16.32
CA MET A 108 3.10 51.31 14.91
C MET A 108 4.42 51.40 14.15
N ASP A 109 5.18 52.47 14.39
CA ASP A 109 6.48 52.68 13.75
C ASP A 109 7.49 51.60 14.14
N SER A 110 7.49 51.16 15.41
CA SER A 110 8.39 50.10 15.89
C SER A 110 8.08 48.75 15.27
N LEU A 111 6.79 48.41 15.13
CA LEU A 111 6.37 47.18 14.47
C LEU A 111 6.76 47.18 12.99
N ILE A 112 6.40 48.23 12.26
CA ILE A 112 6.67 48.35 10.82
C ILE A 112 8.18 48.30 10.56
N GLN A 113 8.98 48.97 11.40
CA GLN A 113 10.43 48.95 11.27
C GLN A 113 11.01 47.54 11.51
N SER A 114 10.51 46.82 12.51
CA SER A 114 10.95 45.46 12.83
C SER A 114 10.58 44.47 11.71
N VAL A 115 9.37 44.59 11.16
CA VAL A 115 8.92 43.83 9.98
C VAL A 115 9.81 44.12 8.76
N LYS A 116 10.09 45.40 8.47
CA LYS A 116 10.97 45.80 7.37
C LYS A 116 12.39 45.25 7.55
N ASN A 117 12.92 45.27 8.77
CA ASN A 117 14.24 44.74 9.08
C ASN A 117 14.29 43.21 8.90
N ALA A 118 13.28 42.48 9.39
CA ALA A 118 13.18 41.02 9.23
C ALA A 118 13.16 40.61 7.76
N LEU A 119 12.31 41.27 6.96
CA LEU A 119 12.20 41.01 5.53
C LEU A 119 13.44 41.46 4.74
N ALA A 120 14.11 42.55 5.15
CA ALA A 120 15.35 43.00 4.52
C ALA A 120 16.52 42.05 4.79
N LEU A 121 16.59 41.43 5.98
CA LEU A 121 17.58 40.40 6.30
C LEU A 121 17.35 39.12 5.49
N LYS A 122 16.09 38.73 5.24
CA LYS A 122 15.75 37.69 4.27
C LYS A 122 16.26 37.99 2.85
N LYS A 123 16.19 39.26 2.41
CA LYS A 123 16.73 39.71 1.10
C LYS A 123 18.25 39.82 1.06
N LYS A 124 18.91 40.12 2.19
CA LYS A 124 20.38 40.31 2.31
C LYS A 124 21.15 39.03 2.59
N ARG A 125 20.52 38.01 3.19
CA ARG A 125 21.08 36.66 3.15
C ARG A 125 21.29 36.36 1.66
N PRO A 126 22.54 36.12 1.18
CA PRO A 126 22.68 35.56 -0.14
C PRO A 126 21.76 34.34 -0.14
N LYS A 127 20.91 34.19 -1.16
CA LYS A 127 20.47 32.85 -1.52
C LYS A 127 21.79 32.11 -1.73
N LYS A 128 22.30 31.46 -0.69
CA LYS A 128 23.01 30.22 -0.87
C LYS A 128 21.97 29.37 -1.59
N GLU A 129 21.95 29.47 -2.90
CA GLU A 129 21.65 28.32 -3.72
C GLU A 129 22.59 27.26 -3.13
N ASN A 130 22.04 26.41 -2.27
CA ASN A 130 22.70 25.22 -1.81
C ASN A 130 22.92 24.39 -3.07
N ASN A 131 24.00 24.71 -3.78
CA ASN A 131 24.37 24.14 -5.06
C ASN A 131 24.83 22.68 -4.91
N ASP A 132 24.83 22.14 -3.68
CA ASP A 132 25.07 20.72 -3.38
C ASP A 132 23.80 19.96 -2.92
N ALA A 133 22.67 20.63 -2.63
CA ALA A 133 21.39 19.97 -2.27
C ALA A 133 20.66 19.32 -3.47
N LEU A 134 21.17 19.57 -4.69
CA LEU A 134 20.56 19.13 -5.96
C LEU A 134 20.82 17.65 -6.33
N LEU A 135 21.73 16.95 -5.65
CA LEU A 135 22.20 15.64 -6.08
C LEU A 135 21.33 14.45 -5.64
N GLY A 136 20.51 14.56 -4.59
CA GLY A 136 19.66 13.44 -4.13
C GLY A 136 18.39 13.23 -4.95
N PHE A 137 17.70 14.33 -5.28
CA PHE A 137 16.35 14.31 -5.85
C PHE A 137 16.29 13.90 -7.33
N THR A 138 17.40 14.02 -8.05
CA THR A 138 17.48 13.74 -9.49
C THR A 138 17.94 12.31 -9.79
N SER A 139 18.20 11.49 -8.77
CA SER A 139 18.82 10.16 -8.92
C SER A 139 17.89 9.07 -9.39
N LEU A 140 16.58 9.32 -9.47
CA LEU A 140 15.65 8.41 -10.15
C LEU A 140 15.99 8.37 -11.64
N ILE A 141 16.21 7.18 -12.17
CA ILE A 141 16.58 6.99 -13.58
C ILE A 141 15.52 7.59 -14.51
N GLU A 142 14.23 7.47 -14.17
CA GLU A 142 13.15 8.12 -14.94
C GLU A 142 13.25 9.65 -14.90
N ALA A 143 13.57 10.23 -13.73
CA ALA A 143 13.74 11.67 -13.59
C ALA A 143 14.92 12.17 -14.42
N GLN A 144 16.07 11.48 -14.42
CA GLN A 144 17.23 11.88 -15.23
C GLN A 144 16.94 11.86 -16.73
N LYS A 145 16.24 10.81 -17.20
CA LYS A 145 15.81 10.71 -18.59
C LYS A 145 14.86 11.85 -18.95
N ALA A 146 13.86 12.10 -18.11
CA ALA A 146 12.91 13.19 -18.30
C ALA A 146 13.61 14.56 -18.29
N ILE A 147 14.53 14.80 -17.36
CA ILE A 147 15.33 16.02 -17.28
C ILE A 147 16.10 16.22 -18.59
N LYS A 148 16.82 15.21 -19.07
CA LYS A 148 17.62 15.31 -20.30
C LYS A 148 16.76 15.62 -21.52
N ILE A 149 15.59 14.98 -21.65
CA ILE A 149 14.68 15.15 -22.79
C ILE A 149 14.02 16.53 -22.74
N HIS A 150 13.42 16.91 -21.62
CA HIS A 150 12.57 18.09 -21.54
C HIS A 150 13.31 19.40 -21.29
N SER A 151 14.59 19.36 -20.89
CA SER A 151 15.44 20.57 -20.80
C SER A 151 15.68 21.21 -22.17
N GLN A 152 15.60 20.44 -23.26
CA GLN A 152 15.86 20.92 -24.62
C GLN A 152 14.63 21.54 -25.31
N SER A 153 13.45 21.46 -24.68
CA SER A 153 12.18 21.93 -25.24
C SER A 153 11.51 22.94 -24.31
N ASP A 154 10.76 23.90 -24.85
CA ASP A 154 9.95 24.86 -24.07
C ASP A 154 8.47 24.46 -23.92
N CYS A 155 8.14 23.19 -24.17
CA CYS A 155 6.77 22.72 -24.02
C CYS A 155 6.31 22.75 -22.55
N ALA A 156 5.00 22.90 -22.35
CA ALA A 156 4.41 22.80 -21.03
C ALA A 156 4.48 21.34 -20.53
N LEU A 157 4.86 21.15 -19.27
CA LEU A 157 5.10 19.83 -18.69
C LEU A 157 4.10 19.51 -17.57
N LEU A 158 3.65 18.27 -17.53
CA LEU A 158 2.82 17.74 -16.45
C LEU A 158 3.63 16.75 -15.62
N LEU A 159 3.71 16.96 -14.30
CA LEU A 159 4.36 16.05 -13.36
C LEU A 159 3.31 15.36 -12.48
N LEU A 160 3.24 14.03 -12.58
CA LEU A 160 2.32 13.20 -11.80
C LEU A 160 3.11 12.33 -10.83
N GLY A 161 2.62 12.19 -9.61
CA GLY A 161 3.22 11.33 -8.58
C GLY A 161 2.76 11.73 -7.19
N GLU A 162 2.89 10.82 -6.23
CA GLU A 162 2.41 11.03 -4.85
C GLU A 162 2.99 12.29 -4.17
N ALA A 163 2.40 12.68 -3.04
CA ALA A 163 2.94 13.78 -2.23
C ALA A 163 4.38 13.46 -1.79
N GLY A 164 5.27 14.46 -1.82
CA GLY A 164 6.65 14.29 -1.36
C GLY A 164 7.59 13.50 -2.28
N THR A 165 7.20 13.13 -3.51
CA THR A 165 8.08 12.43 -4.47
C THR A 165 9.12 13.30 -5.15
N GLY A 166 9.09 14.62 -4.93
CA GLY A 166 10.07 15.56 -5.49
C GLY A 166 9.74 16.12 -6.88
N LYS A 167 8.45 16.12 -7.28
CA LYS A 167 7.97 16.73 -8.53
C LYS A 167 8.53 18.15 -8.76
N GLU A 168 8.46 19.01 -7.74
CA GLU A 168 8.97 20.38 -7.83
C GLU A 168 10.47 20.42 -8.16
N TYR A 169 11.28 19.60 -7.50
CA TYR A 169 12.73 19.53 -7.73
C TYR A 169 13.04 19.11 -9.17
N ILE A 170 12.29 18.14 -9.70
CA ILE A 170 12.42 17.71 -11.11
C ILE A 170 12.10 18.88 -12.05
N ALA A 171 11.04 19.64 -11.78
CA ALA A 171 10.68 20.81 -12.59
C ALA A 171 11.72 21.94 -12.50
N GLN A 172 12.25 22.21 -11.31
CA GLN A 172 13.33 23.19 -11.10
C GLN A 172 14.61 22.77 -11.85
N GLU A 173 14.97 21.49 -11.81
CA GLU A 173 16.18 21.01 -12.49
C GLU A 173 16.05 21.04 -14.01
N ILE A 174 14.86 20.72 -14.54
CA ILE A 174 14.54 20.92 -15.96
C ILE A 174 14.70 22.40 -16.33
N HIS A 175 14.17 23.30 -15.50
CA HIS A 175 14.26 24.75 -15.75
C HIS A 175 15.71 25.23 -15.77
N ARG A 176 16.52 24.82 -14.79
CA ARG A 176 17.92 25.21 -14.65
C ARG A 176 18.78 24.78 -15.85
N ARG A 177 18.48 23.62 -16.44
CA ARG A 177 19.17 23.10 -17.64
C ARG A 177 18.54 23.55 -18.95
N SER A 178 17.44 24.31 -18.90
CA SER A 178 16.76 24.78 -20.10
C SER A 178 17.40 26.01 -20.73
N LEU A 179 17.00 26.33 -21.97
CA LEU A 179 17.38 27.57 -22.66
C LEU A 179 16.85 28.83 -21.97
N LYS A 180 15.87 28.69 -21.06
CA LYS A 180 15.23 29.78 -20.30
C LYS A 180 15.63 29.79 -18.83
N ASN A 181 16.77 29.19 -18.48
CA ASN A 181 17.25 29.09 -17.10
C ASN A 181 17.48 30.44 -16.40
N ASN A 182 17.64 31.52 -17.17
CA ASN A 182 17.78 32.88 -16.69
C ASN A 182 16.44 33.51 -16.25
N LEU A 183 15.30 32.91 -16.60
CA LEU A 183 13.99 33.43 -16.21
C LEU A 183 13.68 33.07 -14.75
N PRO A 184 13.01 33.95 -13.99
CA PRO A 184 12.54 33.65 -12.64
C PRO A 184 11.59 32.45 -12.66
N PHE A 185 11.84 31.50 -11.75
CA PHE A 185 10.97 30.35 -11.52
C PHE A 185 10.01 30.66 -10.37
N ILE A 186 8.72 30.80 -10.67
CA ILE A 186 7.68 31.18 -9.71
C ILE A 186 6.82 29.96 -9.40
N LYS A 187 6.71 29.62 -8.12
CA LYS A 187 5.85 28.56 -7.60
C LYS A 187 4.50 29.11 -7.16
N LEU A 188 3.42 28.42 -7.53
CA LEU A 188 2.06 28.69 -7.11
C LEU A 188 1.39 27.38 -6.70
N ASN A 189 0.87 27.30 -5.48
CA ASN A 189 0.04 26.17 -5.05
C ASN A 189 -1.43 26.50 -5.33
N CYS A 190 -2.09 25.70 -6.17
CA CYS A 190 -3.47 25.93 -6.55
C CYS A 190 -4.49 25.58 -5.46
N SER A 191 -4.09 24.79 -4.45
CA SER A 191 -4.96 24.43 -3.33
C SER A 191 -5.02 25.51 -2.25
N SER A 192 -3.94 26.28 -2.06
CA SER A 192 -3.84 27.29 -1.00
C SER A 192 -4.27 28.70 -1.43
N ARG A 193 -4.53 28.92 -2.72
CA ARG A 193 -4.84 30.24 -3.27
C ARG A 193 -6.25 30.36 -3.84
N PRO A 194 -6.93 31.51 -3.66
CA PRO A 194 -8.17 31.81 -4.36
C PRO A 194 -8.01 31.76 -5.89
N ALA A 195 -9.02 31.25 -6.59
CA ALA A 195 -8.96 31.08 -8.05
C ALA A 195 -8.71 32.38 -8.83
N HIS A 196 -9.14 33.54 -8.30
CA HIS A 196 -8.92 34.82 -8.96
C HIS A 196 -7.44 35.26 -8.94
N GLU A 197 -6.69 34.92 -7.89
CA GLU A 197 -5.25 35.17 -7.81
C GLU A 197 -4.50 34.30 -8.81
N ILE A 198 -4.80 33.01 -8.85
CA ILE A 198 -4.20 32.07 -9.80
C ILE A 198 -4.46 32.54 -11.24
N ASN A 199 -5.68 33.00 -11.52
CA ASN A 199 -6.06 33.55 -12.82
C ASN A 199 -5.27 34.84 -13.14
N SER A 200 -5.03 35.72 -12.16
CA SER A 200 -4.24 36.94 -12.36
C SER A 200 -2.74 36.65 -12.58
N PHE A 201 -2.20 35.61 -11.95
CA PHE A 201 -0.80 35.20 -12.12
C PHE A 201 -0.54 34.45 -13.44
N LEU A 202 -1.50 33.62 -13.87
CA LEU A 202 -1.38 32.83 -15.10
C LEU A 202 -1.72 33.62 -16.36
N PHE A 203 -2.63 34.59 -16.26
CA PHE A 203 -3.12 35.39 -17.37
C PHE A 203 -2.92 36.86 -17.03
N LEU A 204 -1.70 37.34 -17.30
CA LEU A 204 -1.34 38.74 -17.05
C LEU A 204 -2.36 39.67 -17.72
N SER A 205 -2.92 40.62 -16.96
CA SER A 205 -3.90 41.55 -17.53
C SER A 205 -3.20 42.68 -18.30
N LYS A 206 -3.77 43.12 -19.43
CA LYS A 206 -3.33 44.33 -20.15
C LYS A 206 -3.30 45.60 -19.28
N LYS A 207 -3.88 45.61 -18.07
CA LYS A 207 -4.12 46.82 -17.28
C LYS A 207 -2.88 47.41 -16.58
N GLU A 208 -1.76 46.69 -16.47
CA GLU A 208 -0.50 47.31 -15.99
C GLU A 208 0.20 48.17 -17.07
N SER A 209 -0.24 48.14 -18.33
CA SER A 209 0.30 48.97 -19.42
C SER A 209 -0.41 50.33 -19.59
N LEU A 210 -1.27 50.75 -18.66
CA LEU A 210 -1.97 52.04 -18.69
C LEU A 210 -1.76 52.80 -17.37
N ARG A 211 -0.52 53.23 -17.11
CA ARG A 211 -0.27 54.35 -16.19
C ARG A 211 -0.26 55.68 -16.96
N PRO A 212 -0.61 56.82 -16.33
CA PRO A 212 -0.75 58.11 -17.01
C PRO A 212 0.57 58.60 -17.62
N LYS A 213 0.46 59.26 -18.78
CA LYS A 213 1.53 59.85 -19.57
C LYS A 213 2.35 60.87 -18.77
N SER A 214 3.58 60.52 -18.37
CA SER A 214 4.71 61.44 -18.24
C SER A 214 5.96 60.73 -17.70
N ILE A 215 6.58 59.86 -18.50
CA ILE A 215 8.03 59.55 -18.54
C ILE A 215 8.19 58.65 -19.80
N PRO A 216 9.14 58.91 -20.71
CA PRO A 216 9.38 58.00 -21.83
C PRO A 216 10.13 56.77 -21.31
N VAL A 217 9.45 55.63 -21.19
CA VAL A 217 10.08 54.35 -20.86
C VAL A 217 9.96 53.43 -22.06
N ASN A 218 11.10 53.17 -22.70
CA ASN A 218 11.31 52.02 -23.57
C ASN A 218 11.01 50.73 -22.79
N THR A 219 10.37 49.75 -23.46
CA THR A 219 10.09 48.36 -23.05
C THR A 219 8.70 48.07 -22.46
N THR A 220 7.77 47.75 -23.36
CA THR A 220 6.71 46.76 -23.11
C THR A 220 7.36 45.40 -22.86
N SER A 221 7.74 45.09 -21.62
CA SER A 221 8.23 43.77 -21.25
C SER A 221 7.13 43.03 -20.50
N VAL A 222 6.48 42.07 -21.19
CA VAL A 222 5.82 40.96 -20.50
C VAL A 222 6.90 40.32 -19.62
N ILE A 223 6.67 40.25 -18.31
CA ILE A 223 7.63 39.65 -17.38
C ILE A 223 7.81 38.19 -17.81
N SER A 224 8.92 37.90 -18.47
CA SER A 224 9.24 36.56 -18.94
C SER A 224 9.59 35.71 -17.73
N GLN A 225 8.72 34.78 -17.39
CA GLN A 225 8.82 33.96 -16.18
C GLN A 225 8.48 32.50 -16.48
N ALA A 226 9.08 31.59 -15.73
CA ALA A 226 8.66 30.20 -15.66
C ALA A 226 7.73 30.03 -14.46
N VAL A 227 6.59 29.36 -14.64
CA VAL A 227 5.61 29.14 -13.56
C VAL A 227 5.44 27.65 -13.31
N TYR A 228 5.48 27.26 -12.05
CA TYR A 228 5.13 25.93 -11.56
C TYR A 228 3.82 26.00 -10.78
N LEU A 229 2.79 25.33 -11.30
CA LEU A 229 1.49 25.17 -10.66
C LEU A 229 1.43 23.83 -9.93
N ASP A 230 1.44 23.88 -8.59
CA ASP A 230 1.24 22.71 -7.77
C ASP A 230 -0.24 22.42 -7.53
N ASN A 231 -0.59 21.14 -7.44
CA ASN A 231 -1.95 20.66 -7.20
C ASN A 231 -2.98 21.22 -8.21
N VAL A 232 -2.69 21.09 -9.49
CA VAL A 232 -3.53 21.61 -10.59
C VAL A 232 -4.97 21.04 -10.57
N ASP A 233 -5.18 19.91 -9.91
CA ASP A 233 -6.50 19.30 -9.67
C ASP A 233 -7.44 20.18 -8.81
N ALA A 234 -6.90 21.14 -8.05
CA ALA A 234 -7.67 22.10 -7.27
C ALA A 234 -8.18 23.30 -8.09
N LEU A 235 -7.74 23.46 -9.34
CA LEU A 235 -8.23 24.53 -10.20
C LEU A 235 -9.73 24.38 -10.46
N ASN A 236 -10.46 25.48 -10.47
CA ASN A 236 -11.86 25.45 -10.91
C ASN A 236 -11.97 25.27 -12.44
N LYS A 237 -13.14 24.83 -12.92
CA LYS A 237 -13.38 24.57 -14.35
C LYS A 237 -13.11 25.78 -15.23
N THR A 238 -13.43 26.98 -14.77
CA THR A 238 -13.23 28.22 -15.54
C THR A 238 -11.75 28.46 -15.83
N VAL A 239 -10.88 28.29 -14.84
CA VAL A 239 -9.43 28.45 -15.01
C VAL A 239 -8.85 27.32 -15.86
N GLN A 240 -9.32 26.08 -15.68
CA GLN A 240 -8.92 24.94 -16.51
C GLN A 240 -9.25 25.16 -18.00
N GLN A 241 -10.48 25.60 -18.31
CA GLN A 241 -10.91 25.89 -19.68
C GLN A 241 -10.12 27.03 -20.31
N ARG A 242 -9.82 28.07 -19.53
CA ARG A 242 -9.00 29.19 -20.00
C ARG A 242 -7.57 28.74 -20.29
N LEU A 243 -6.99 27.92 -19.41
CA LEU A 243 -5.66 27.34 -19.61
C LEU A 243 -5.60 26.46 -20.85
N PHE A 244 -6.63 25.63 -21.06
CA PHE A 244 -6.78 24.81 -22.26
C PHE A 244 -6.78 25.67 -23.53
N LYS A 245 -7.64 26.70 -23.58
CA LYS A 245 -7.72 27.62 -24.72
C LYS A 245 -6.37 28.27 -25.02
N SER A 246 -5.71 28.84 -24.02
CA SER A 246 -4.43 29.52 -24.22
C SER A 246 -3.29 28.57 -24.63
N LEU A 247 -3.27 27.33 -24.15
CA LEU A 247 -2.27 26.33 -24.54
C LEU A 247 -2.53 25.74 -25.93
N PHE A 248 -3.79 25.61 -26.34
CA PHE A 248 -4.18 25.03 -27.63
C PHE A 248 -4.20 26.05 -28.78
N SER A 249 -4.49 27.32 -28.48
CA SER A 249 -4.70 28.37 -29.49
C SER A 249 -3.49 28.56 -30.42
N THR A 250 -3.76 28.74 -31.71
CA THR A 250 -2.74 29.08 -32.72
C THR A 250 -2.51 30.59 -32.82
N ASP A 251 -3.40 31.42 -32.24
CA ASP A 251 -3.27 32.88 -32.24
C ASP A 251 -2.26 33.35 -31.19
N ASN A 252 -1.29 34.17 -31.62
CA ASN A 252 -0.25 34.71 -30.74
C ASN A 252 -0.84 35.63 -29.64
N GLU A 253 -1.97 36.30 -29.89
CA GLU A 253 -2.58 37.22 -28.91
C GLU A 253 -3.04 36.53 -27.62
N GLU A 254 -3.50 35.27 -27.66
CA GLU A 254 -3.89 34.51 -26.46
C GLU A 254 -2.69 33.85 -25.77
N LYS A 255 -1.59 33.59 -26.50
CA LYS A 255 -0.34 33.01 -25.98
C LYS A 255 0.52 34.02 -25.23
N ASP A 256 0.46 35.30 -25.61
CA ASP A 256 1.21 36.39 -24.97
C ASP A 256 0.86 36.58 -23.49
N PHE A 257 -0.25 35.99 -23.01
CA PHE A 257 -0.68 36.05 -21.62
C PHE A 257 -0.17 34.91 -20.75
N LEU A 258 0.35 33.82 -21.34
CA LEU A 258 0.89 32.69 -20.59
C LEU A 258 2.33 32.96 -20.14
N PRO A 259 2.77 32.33 -19.05
CA PRO A 259 4.18 32.34 -18.68
C PRO A 259 5.03 31.73 -19.80
N SER A 260 6.27 32.23 -19.94
CA SER A 260 7.22 31.80 -20.97
C SER A 260 7.55 30.31 -20.91
N ARG A 261 7.31 29.69 -19.75
CA ARG A 261 7.41 28.25 -19.54
C ARG A 261 6.44 27.83 -18.43
N LEU A 262 5.71 26.74 -18.63
CA LEU A 262 4.70 26.26 -17.69
C LEU A 262 5.00 24.84 -17.25
N TYR A 263 5.01 24.62 -15.94
CA TYR A 263 5.04 23.32 -15.30
C TYR A 263 3.76 23.18 -14.48
N ILE A 264 3.12 22.04 -14.56
CA ILE A 264 1.95 21.71 -13.73
C ILE A 264 2.18 20.39 -13.03
N SER A 265 1.64 20.22 -11.83
CA SER A 265 1.74 18.96 -11.09
C SER A 265 0.43 18.58 -10.40
N SER A 266 0.27 17.28 -10.15
CA SER A 266 -0.77 16.77 -9.26
C SER A 266 -0.29 15.52 -8.53
N SER A 267 -0.77 15.37 -7.29
CA SER A 267 -0.67 14.14 -6.52
C SER A 267 -1.86 13.21 -6.70
N LYS A 268 -2.93 13.66 -7.37
CA LYS A 268 -4.14 12.86 -7.64
C LYS A 268 -4.10 12.26 -9.04
N ASN A 269 -4.90 11.22 -9.24
CA ASN A 269 -5.10 10.61 -10.54
C ASN A 269 -6.02 11.49 -11.41
N LEU A 270 -5.43 12.32 -12.29
CA LEU A 270 -6.17 13.24 -13.15
C LEU A 270 -7.11 12.51 -14.13
N ASP A 271 -6.78 11.29 -14.59
CA ASP A 271 -7.65 10.50 -15.45
C ASP A 271 -8.96 10.12 -14.75
N GLU A 272 -8.89 9.75 -13.47
CA GLU A 272 -10.07 9.45 -12.65
C GLU A 272 -10.90 10.72 -12.37
N LEU A 273 -10.25 11.84 -12.10
CA LEU A 273 -10.93 13.12 -11.91
C LEU A 273 -11.65 13.57 -13.19
N SER A 274 -11.04 13.35 -14.36
CA SER A 274 -11.70 13.61 -15.64
C SER A 274 -12.92 12.72 -15.88
N LYS A 275 -12.87 11.43 -15.53
CA LYS A 275 -14.06 10.54 -15.59
C LYS A 275 -15.19 11.03 -14.69
N LYS A 276 -14.86 11.66 -13.56
CA LYS A 276 -15.81 12.26 -12.61
C LYS A 276 -16.23 13.70 -12.98
N ASN A 277 -15.84 14.22 -14.15
CA ASN A 277 -16.06 15.61 -14.58
C ASN A 277 -15.51 16.67 -13.60
N GLN A 278 -14.46 16.34 -12.86
CA GLN A 278 -13.77 17.23 -11.91
C GLN A 278 -12.52 17.88 -12.52
N PHE A 279 -11.94 17.27 -13.56
CA PHE A 279 -10.81 17.82 -14.30
C PHE A 279 -11.06 17.82 -15.81
N ASP A 280 -10.74 18.91 -16.49
CA ASP A 280 -10.96 19.10 -17.92
C ASP A 280 -10.14 18.10 -18.74
N ARG A 281 -10.85 17.25 -19.49
CA ARG A 281 -10.26 16.17 -20.28
C ARG A 281 -9.44 16.70 -21.45
N ASP A 282 -9.85 17.83 -22.04
CA ASP A 282 -9.16 18.43 -23.17
C ASP A 282 -7.86 19.09 -22.72
N LEU A 283 -7.86 19.72 -21.54
CA LEU A 283 -6.64 20.19 -20.89
C LEU A 283 -5.66 19.05 -20.64
N LEU A 284 -6.11 17.94 -20.05
CA LEU A 284 -5.25 16.78 -19.77
C LEU A 284 -4.62 16.24 -21.06
N ARG A 285 -5.37 16.21 -22.17
CA ARG A 285 -4.91 15.67 -23.45
C ARG A 285 -3.73 16.46 -24.04
N ILE A 286 -3.62 17.76 -23.78
CA ILE A 286 -2.47 18.59 -24.21
C ILE A 286 -1.16 18.01 -23.70
N PHE A 287 -1.16 17.47 -22.48
CA PHE A 287 0.05 16.97 -21.82
C PHE A 287 0.38 15.51 -22.12
N SER A 288 -0.37 14.83 -23.01
CA SER A 288 -0.22 13.38 -23.26
C SER A 288 1.22 12.98 -23.62
N ASN A 289 1.95 13.84 -24.32
CA ASN A 289 3.33 13.61 -24.76
C ASN A 289 4.39 14.33 -23.89
N THR A 290 3.96 15.07 -22.87
CA THR A 290 4.82 15.88 -21.99
C THR A 290 4.57 15.59 -20.50
N THR A 291 4.02 14.41 -20.22
CA THR A 291 3.76 13.93 -18.85
C THR A 291 4.94 13.15 -18.31
N ILE A 292 5.45 13.55 -17.15
CA ILE A 292 6.49 12.88 -16.38
C ILE A 292 5.81 12.22 -15.18
N ARG A 293 5.90 10.90 -15.09
CA ARG A 293 5.43 10.14 -13.91
C ARG A 293 6.61 9.91 -12.97
N VAL A 294 6.48 10.41 -11.76
CA VAL A 294 7.48 10.31 -10.69
C VAL A 294 7.04 9.15 -9.78
N PRO A 295 7.80 8.04 -9.74
CA PRO A 295 7.43 6.90 -8.91
C PRO A 295 7.55 7.24 -7.42
N PRO A 296 6.73 6.63 -6.56
CA PRO A 296 6.90 6.75 -5.12
C PRO A 296 8.20 6.09 -4.64
N LEU A 297 8.73 6.55 -3.51
CA LEU A 297 10.02 6.15 -2.96
C LEU A 297 10.11 4.63 -2.71
N ARG A 298 8.99 4.03 -2.30
CA ARG A 298 8.88 2.57 -2.06
C ARG A 298 9.10 1.70 -3.30
N GLU A 299 8.93 2.24 -4.52
CA GLU A 299 9.22 1.49 -5.75
C GLU A 299 10.72 1.43 -6.05
N ASN A 300 11.53 2.28 -5.40
CA ASN A 300 12.97 2.38 -5.60
C ASN A 300 13.74 2.44 -4.27
N PRO A 301 13.70 1.41 -3.41
CA PRO A 301 14.35 1.46 -2.09
C PRO A 301 15.88 1.57 -2.18
N SER A 302 16.48 1.20 -3.32
CA SER A 302 17.92 1.31 -3.56
C SER A 302 18.46 2.74 -3.55
N ILE A 303 17.60 3.75 -3.76
CA ILE A 303 18.00 5.17 -3.69
C ILE A 303 17.98 5.73 -2.26
N ILE A 304 17.30 5.06 -1.31
CA ILE A 304 17.13 5.53 0.07
C ILE A 304 18.48 5.75 0.79
N PRO A 305 19.46 4.84 0.74
CA PRO A 305 20.76 5.06 1.39
C PRO A 305 21.49 6.31 0.89
N MET A 306 21.39 6.59 -0.40
CA MET A 306 21.99 7.78 -1.01
C MET A 306 21.23 9.04 -0.59
N LEU A 307 19.89 9.03 -0.58
CA LEU A 307 19.09 10.16 -0.09
C LEU A 307 19.43 10.51 1.36
N ILE A 308 19.53 9.49 2.22
CA ILE A 308 19.88 9.68 3.62
C ILE A 308 21.28 10.29 3.76
N ARG A 309 22.28 9.72 3.07
CA ARG A 309 23.64 10.24 3.10
C ARG A 309 23.71 11.70 2.69
N ASN A 310 23.09 12.05 1.57
CA ASN A 310 23.10 13.41 1.05
C ASN A 310 22.43 14.39 2.03
N HIS A 311 21.31 13.99 2.64
CA HIS A 311 20.62 14.83 3.62
C HIS A 311 21.45 15.04 4.90
N LEU A 312 22.11 13.99 5.39
CA LEU A 312 23.01 14.09 6.55
C LEU A 312 24.23 14.98 6.27
N GLU A 313 24.83 14.86 5.08
CA GLU A 313 25.90 15.73 4.60
C GLU A 313 25.45 17.19 4.52
N GLU A 314 24.26 17.45 3.99
CA GLU A 314 23.71 18.81 3.89
C GLU A 314 23.52 19.44 5.28
N ILE A 315 22.95 18.69 6.23
CA ILE A 315 22.72 19.19 7.59
C ILE A 315 24.05 19.41 8.34
N SER A 316 24.99 18.48 8.18
CA SER A 316 26.34 18.60 8.73
C SER A 316 27.03 19.88 8.25
N GLN A 317 26.98 20.16 6.95
CA GLN A 317 27.55 21.38 6.37
C GLN A 317 26.85 22.66 6.84
N LYS A 318 25.52 22.64 6.95
CA LYS A 318 24.74 23.79 7.46
C LYS A 318 25.05 24.10 8.92
N ASN A 319 25.24 23.07 9.74
CA ASN A 319 25.40 23.21 11.20
C ASN A 319 26.87 23.22 11.65
N GLY A 320 27.83 22.94 10.77
CA GLY A 320 29.25 22.84 11.11
C GLY A 320 29.58 21.65 12.03
N LEU A 321 28.78 20.59 11.97
CA LEU A 321 28.91 19.37 12.79
C LEU A 321 29.48 18.22 11.95
N PRO A 322 30.15 17.22 12.56
CA PRO A 322 30.54 16.01 11.83
C PRO A 322 29.30 15.28 11.27
N THR A 323 29.43 14.70 10.08
CA THR A 323 28.39 13.87 9.45
C THR A 323 28.11 12.65 10.31
N SER A 324 26.86 12.49 10.75
CA SER A 324 26.45 11.30 11.48
C SER A 324 26.46 10.07 10.58
N GLU A 325 26.94 8.93 11.08
CA GLU A 325 26.83 7.65 10.40
C GLU A 325 25.56 6.91 10.85
N ILE A 326 25.00 6.05 9.99
CA ILE A 326 23.84 5.23 10.33
C ILE A 326 24.28 3.79 10.48
N ASN A 327 23.93 3.17 11.61
CA ASN A 327 24.17 1.75 11.84
C ASN A 327 23.42 0.88 10.81
N SER A 328 23.98 -0.27 10.45
CA SER A 328 23.40 -1.19 9.44
C SER A 328 21.93 -1.50 9.68
N ASP A 329 21.55 -1.76 10.93
CA ASP A 329 20.20 -2.19 11.30
C ASP A 329 19.18 -1.04 11.20
N ALA A 330 19.63 0.18 11.51
CA ALA A 330 18.84 1.40 11.36
C ALA A 330 18.66 1.72 9.87
N LEU A 331 19.72 1.59 9.06
CA LEU A 331 19.66 1.80 7.61
C LEU A 331 18.73 0.80 6.94
N GLU A 332 18.82 -0.49 7.30
CA GLU A 332 17.92 -1.52 6.78
C GLU A 332 16.46 -1.23 7.13
N THR A 333 16.21 -0.77 8.35
CA THR A 333 14.86 -0.37 8.81
C THR A 333 14.30 0.77 7.99
N LEU A 334 15.11 1.82 7.75
CA LEU A 334 14.73 2.96 6.91
C LEU A 334 14.49 2.55 5.44
N CYS A 335 15.28 1.62 4.90
CA CYS A 335 15.11 1.14 3.52
C CYS A 335 13.84 0.30 3.30
N ARG A 336 13.33 -0.34 4.36
CA ARG A 336 12.14 -1.22 4.31
C ARG A 336 10.81 -0.50 4.57
N TYR A 337 10.86 0.72 5.08
CA TYR A 337 9.66 1.48 5.36
C TYR A 337 9.00 1.98 4.07
N HIS A 338 7.67 2.09 4.06
CA HIS A 338 6.88 2.38 2.85
C HIS A 338 6.91 3.85 2.43
N TRP A 339 7.33 4.75 3.33
CA TRP A 339 7.41 6.18 3.09
C TRP A 339 6.14 6.74 2.40
N PRO A 340 4.95 6.67 3.05
CA PRO A 340 3.70 7.18 2.47
C PRO A 340 3.78 8.64 2.02
N GLU A 341 4.55 9.48 2.72
CA GLU A 341 4.80 10.87 2.36
C GLU A 341 6.17 11.05 1.66
N ASN A 342 6.70 9.93 1.14
CA ASN A 342 7.89 9.81 0.30
C ASN A 342 9.13 10.49 0.90
N ILE A 343 9.86 11.26 0.10
CA ILE A 343 11.13 11.88 0.49
C ILE A 343 10.90 12.94 1.58
N ARG A 344 9.74 13.61 1.55
CA ARG A 344 9.38 14.61 2.57
C ARG A 344 9.30 13.99 3.96
N GLU A 345 8.69 12.81 4.07
CA GLU A 345 8.65 12.06 5.33
C GLU A 345 10.04 11.61 5.76
N LEU A 346 10.83 11.07 4.82
CA LEU A 346 12.19 10.62 5.09
C LEU A 346 13.04 11.73 5.70
N HIS A 347 13.02 12.92 5.10
CA HIS A 347 13.77 14.07 5.60
C HIS A 347 13.25 14.51 6.98
N SER A 348 11.93 14.66 7.16
CA SER A 348 11.33 15.03 8.45
C SER A 348 11.70 14.06 9.57
N VAL A 349 11.79 12.77 9.25
CA VAL A 349 12.20 11.72 10.19
C VAL A 349 13.68 11.84 10.54
N LEU A 350 14.55 12.04 9.54
CA LEU A 350 15.98 12.25 9.77
C LEU A 350 16.23 13.53 10.60
N ASP A 351 15.52 14.60 10.31
CA ASP A 351 15.60 15.86 11.07
C ASP A 351 15.21 15.64 12.54
N ARG A 352 14.15 14.88 12.79
CA ARG A 352 13.72 14.50 14.15
C ARG A 352 14.75 13.63 14.88
N ILE A 353 15.38 12.68 14.18
CA ILE A 353 16.45 11.84 14.73
C ILE A 353 17.65 12.72 15.12
N LEU A 354 18.08 13.62 14.24
CA LEU A 354 19.22 14.50 14.48
C LEU A 354 18.94 15.52 15.59
N ALA A 355 17.72 16.04 15.68
CA ALA A 355 17.32 16.97 16.75
C ALA A 355 17.28 16.31 18.14
N THR A 356 17.12 14.98 18.20
CA THR A 356 17.05 14.22 19.46
C THR A 356 18.35 13.49 19.80
N ALA A 357 19.29 13.40 18.85
CA ALA A 357 20.59 12.77 19.05
C ALA A 357 21.48 13.63 19.96
N SER A 358 21.76 13.12 21.16
CA SER A 358 22.68 13.74 22.12
C SER A 358 24.12 13.49 21.70
N SER A 359 24.74 14.39 20.93
CA SER A 359 26.20 14.45 20.64
C SER A 359 26.91 13.18 20.11
N GLU A 360 26.18 12.08 19.90
CA GLU A 360 26.71 10.83 19.36
C GLU A 360 26.83 10.93 17.84
N SER A 361 27.96 10.48 17.31
CA SER A 361 28.24 10.48 15.87
C SER A 361 27.41 9.44 15.10
N ASN A 362 26.76 8.49 15.77
CA ASN A 362 26.15 7.34 15.12
C ASN A 362 24.65 7.20 15.44
N ILE A 363 23.82 7.13 14.40
CA ILE A 363 22.38 6.89 14.48
C ILE A 363 22.14 5.39 14.66
N SER A 364 21.63 5.03 15.83
CA SER A 364 21.27 3.66 16.21
C SER A 364 19.79 3.36 15.99
N LEU A 365 19.43 2.07 15.99
CA LEU A 365 18.04 1.63 15.80
C LEU A 365 17.06 2.21 16.82
N ASN A 366 17.51 2.44 18.06
CA ASN A 366 16.68 2.95 19.15
C ASN A 366 16.26 4.42 18.95
N GLN A 367 16.97 5.14 18.08
CA GLN A 367 16.65 6.52 17.72
C GLN A 367 15.65 6.59 16.56
N ILE A 368 15.41 5.48 15.84
CA ILE A 368 14.40 5.43 14.79
C ILE A 368 13.01 5.52 15.44
N PRO A 369 12.16 6.48 15.01
CA PRO A 369 10.86 6.71 15.60
C PRO A 369 10.01 5.44 15.67
N PRO A 370 9.25 5.25 16.77
CA PRO A 370 8.45 4.05 16.97
C PRO A 370 7.42 3.86 15.86
N GLU A 371 6.96 4.89 15.15
CA GLU A 371 6.06 4.77 13.98
C GLU A 371 6.69 4.01 12.80
N ILE A 372 8.00 4.17 12.62
CA ILE A 372 8.78 3.51 11.57
C ILE A 372 9.27 2.16 12.08
N ASN A 373 9.62 2.12 13.37
CA ASN A 373 9.89 0.92 14.14
C ASN A 373 8.61 0.12 14.49
N LYS A 374 7.40 0.56 14.05
CA LYS A 374 6.09 -0.05 14.41
C LYS A 374 5.78 -1.28 13.58
N LEU A 375 6.47 -1.47 12.45
CA LEU A 375 6.52 -2.76 11.76
C LEU A 375 7.23 -3.83 12.60
N THR A 376 7.98 -3.44 13.64
CA THR A 376 8.51 -4.34 14.66
C THR A 376 7.47 -4.70 15.71
N ALA A 377 6.46 -3.87 16.01
CA ALA A 377 5.32 -4.27 16.86
C ALA A 377 4.36 -5.21 16.13
N LEU A 378 4.16 -5.00 14.82
CA LEU A 378 3.53 -5.97 13.93
C LEU A 378 4.36 -7.24 13.81
N LYS A 379 5.69 -7.17 13.75
CA LYS A 379 6.65 -8.30 13.81
C LYS A 379 6.95 -8.86 15.19
N GLU A 380 6.51 -8.23 16.27
CA GLU A 380 6.53 -8.77 17.63
C GLU A 380 5.24 -9.52 17.88
N ARG A 381 4.11 -9.04 17.33
CA ARG A 381 2.97 -9.93 17.03
C ARG A 381 3.39 -11.03 16.05
N THR A 382 4.12 -10.76 14.97
CA THR A 382 4.61 -11.81 14.06
C THR A 382 5.80 -12.61 14.61
N LYS A 383 6.40 -12.25 15.76
CA LYS A 383 7.45 -13.02 16.48
C LYS A 383 6.83 -13.84 17.59
N LEU A 384 5.82 -13.34 18.29
CA LEU A 384 4.92 -14.16 19.13
C LEU A 384 4.14 -15.14 18.24
N ASP A 385 3.65 -14.69 17.10
CA ASP A 385 2.99 -15.52 16.09
C ASP A 385 4.01 -16.35 15.31
N LYS A 386 5.30 -15.99 15.16
CA LYS A 386 6.35 -16.93 14.69
C LYS A 386 6.75 -17.94 15.76
N LEU A 387 6.64 -17.60 17.04
CA LEU A 387 6.78 -18.56 18.14
C LEU A 387 5.58 -19.52 18.21
N ASN A 388 4.40 -19.08 17.75
CA ASN A 388 3.13 -19.82 17.80
C ASN A 388 2.60 -20.28 16.43
N SER A 389 3.34 -20.09 15.32
CA SER A 389 2.94 -20.54 13.98
C SER A 389 3.78 -21.73 13.58
N LEU A 390 3.13 -22.60 12.81
CA LEU A 390 3.78 -23.76 12.24
C LEU A 390 4.82 -23.29 11.21
N PRO A 391 5.98 -23.94 11.08
CA PRO A 391 6.84 -23.69 9.94
C PRO A 391 6.14 -24.16 8.66
N GLN A 392 6.37 -23.45 7.55
CA GLN A 392 6.00 -23.97 6.23
C GLN A 392 6.73 -25.29 5.98
N ARG A 393 6.11 -26.19 5.23
CA ARG A 393 6.69 -27.51 4.93
C ARG A 393 6.69 -27.80 3.43
N THR A 394 7.72 -28.50 2.99
CA THR A 394 7.83 -29.12 1.67
C THR A 394 8.40 -30.54 1.81
N LEU A 395 8.80 -31.16 0.70
CA LEU A 395 9.51 -32.45 0.71
C LEU A 395 11.02 -32.23 0.54
N LYS A 396 11.88 -33.09 1.11
CA LYS A 396 13.33 -33.02 0.87
C LYS A 396 13.71 -33.48 -0.54
N ARG A 397 12.92 -34.39 -1.12
CA ARG A 397 13.17 -34.99 -2.43
C ARG A 397 11.90 -35.16 -3.22
N SER A 398 12.05 -35.23 -4.54
CA SER A 398 10.94 -35.58 -5.41
C SER A 398 10.56 -37.05 -5.25
N VAL A 399 9.27 -37.34 -5.27
CA VAL A 399 8.73 -38.70 -5.20
C VAL A 399 7.70 -38.94 -6.30
N VAL A 400 7.54 -40.20 -6.69
CA VAL A 400 6.68 -40.60 -7.81
C VAL A 400 5.78 -41.74 -7.37
N LEU A 401 4.50 -41.62 -7.71
CA LEU A 401 3.49 -42.65 -7.55
C LEU A 401 2.89 -42.97 -8.92
N TYR A 402 2.71 -44.26 -9.21
CA TYR A 402 2.04 -44.74 -10.41
C TYR A 402 0.73 -45.45 -10.03
N GLY A 403 -0.36 -45.14 -10.73
CA GLY A 403 -1.67 -45.76 -10.50
C GLY A 403 -2.63 -45.56 -11.67
N SER A 404 -3.92 -45.75 -11.44
CA SER A 404 -4.99 -45.51 -12.42
C SER A 404 -5.97 -44.47 -11.87
N GLY A 405 -6.49 -43.58 -12.72
CA GLY A 405 -7.55 -42.62 -12.35
C GLY A 405 -8.91 -43.30 -12.16
N LEU A 406 -9.79 -42.75 -11.30
CA LEU A 406 -11.11 -43.32 -10.96
C LEU A 406 -12.02 -43.34 -12.18
N HIS A 407 -12.08 -42.18 -12.82
CA HIS A 407 -13.14 -41.88 -13.75
C HIS A 407 -12.77 -42.27 -15.17
N LYS A 408 -11.50 -42.08 -15.55
CA LYS A 408 -11.03 -42.38 -16.92
C LYS A 408 -10.32 -43.73 -17.05
N GLY A 409 -9.89 -44.36 -15.95
CA GLY A 409 -9.20 -45.66 -15.96
C GLY A 409 -7.83 -45.69 -16.65
N LEU A 410 -7.32 -44.53 -17.07
CA LEU A 410 -6.01 -44.40 -17.68
C LEU A 410 -4.91 -44.53 -16.62
N LYS A 411 -3.82 -45.22 -16.96
CA LYS A 411 -2.59 -45.22 -16.14
C LYS A 411 -2.10 -43.78 -16.03
N THR A 412 -2.09 -43.25 -14.81
CA THR A 412 -1.65 -41.89 -14.49
C THR A 412 -0.52 -41.94 -13.48
N GLY A 413 0.40 -40.99 -13.59
CA GLY A 413 1.52 -40.83 -12.69
C GLY A 413 1.35 -39.53 -11.91
N LEU A 414 1.75 -39.53 -10.65
CA LEU A 414 1.79 -38.37 -9.79
C LEU A 414 3.23 -38.15 -9.33
N ILE A 415 3.79 -37.00 -9.65
CA ILE A 415 5.15 -36.60 -9.23
C ILE A 415 5.00 -35.43 -8.27
N LEU A 416 5.51 -35.57 -7.06
CA LEU A 416 5.59 -34.50 -6.08
C LEU A 416 7.00 -33.93 -6.11
N GLN A 417 7.11 -32.62 -6.35
CA GLN A 417 8.38 -31.91 -6.33
C GLN A 417 8.33 -30.78 -5.31
N PRO A 418 9.39 -30.61 -4.50
CA PRO A 418 9.42 -29.55 -3.53
C PRO A 418 9.49 -28.18 -4.18
N LEU A 419 8.92 -27.19 -3.48
CA LEU A 419 8.90 -25.80 -3.91
C LEU A 419 9.46 -24.90 -2.80
N PRO A 420 10.01 -23.73 -3.16
CA PRO A 420 10.48 -22.76 -2.18
C PRO A 420 9.32 -22.21 -1.34
N PRO A 421 9.61 -21.56 -0.20
CA PRO A 421 8.59 -20.98 0.66
C PRO A 421 7.65 -20.03 -0.10
N ASN A 422 6.40 -19.93 0.37
CA ASN A 422 5.33 -19.10 -0.20
C ASN A 422 4.88 -19.45 -1.63
N SER A 423 5.28 -20.62 -2.14
CA SER A 423 4.82 -21.09 -3.45
C SER A 423 3.37 -21.59 -3.43
N GLY A 424 2.94 -22.15 -2.30
CA GLY A 424 1.65 -22.85 -2.20
C GLY A 424 1.65 -24.22 -2.87
N ILE A 425 0.46 -24.81 -2.99
CA ILE A 425 0.25 -26.05 -3.74
C ILE A 425 -0.10 -25.73 -5.20
N ILE A 426 0.68 -26.27 -6.13
CA ILE A 426 0.54 -26.02 -7.56
C ILE A 426 0.42 -27.36 -8.27
N PHE A 427 -0.67 -27.55 -9.01
CA PHE A 427 -0.80 -28.67 -9.95
C PHE A 427 -0.17 -28.31 -11.29
N SER A 428 0.46 -29.24 -11.97
CA SER A 428 1.01 -29.07 -13.32
C SER A 428 0.68 -30.29 -14.18
N ASN A 429 0.19 -30.05 -15.39
CA ASN A 429 -0.13 -31.15 -16.29
C ASN A 429 1.15 -31.72 -16.91
N ILE A 430 1.37 -33.02 -16.78
CA ILE A 430 2.59 -33.70 -17.25
C ILE A 430 2.80 -33.54 -18.76
N SER A 431 1.72 -33.47 -19.55
CA SER A 431 1.80 -33.44 -21.01
C SER A 431 2.13 -32.07 -21.59
N ASN A 432 1.63 -30.99 -20.97
CA ASN A 432 1.75 -29.63 -21.52
C ASN A 432 2.45 -28.62 -20.60
N GLY A 433 2.78 -29.01 -19.35
CA GLY A 433 3.46 -28.17 -18.36
C GLY A 433 2.62 -27.03 -17.77
N GLN A 434 1.37 -26.84 -18.19
CA GLN A 434 0.52 -25.77 -17.66
C GLN A 434 0.21 -25.98 -16.18
N THR A 435 0.26 -24.90 -15.41
CA THR A 435 0.13 -24.92 -13.96
C THR A 435 -1.20 -24.35 -13.49
N ILE A 436 -1.80 -25.00 -12.48
CA ILE A 436 -3.04 -24.60 -11.82
C ILE A 436 -2.77 -24.50 -10.30
N PRO A 437 -2.73 -23.29 -9.73
CA PRO A 437 -2.67 -23.14 -8.28
C PRO A 437 -3.91 -23.75 -7.60
N ALA A 438 -3.71 -24.50 -6.51
CA ALA A 438 -4.79 -25.10 -5.74
C ALA A 438 -5.49 -24.04 -4.87
N ARG A 439 -6.33 -23.24 -5.51
CA ARG A 439 -7.04 -22.10 -4.91
C ARG A 439 -8.51 -22.14 -5.30
N ILE A 440 -9.37 -21.58 -4.45
CA ILE A 440 -10.83 -21.51 -4.64
C ILE A 440 -11.22 -20.90 -5.99
N GLU A 441 -10.47 -19.91 -6.46
CA GLU A 441 -10.70 -19.24 -7.75
C GLU A 441 -10.58 -20.16 -8.98
N ASN A 442 -9.86 -21.27 -8.85
CA ASN A 442 -9.65 -22.23 -9.94
C ASN A 442 -10.60 -23.43 -9.86
N ILE A 443 -11.52 -23.49 -8.89
CA ILE A 443 -12.49 -24.57 -8.75
C ILE A 443 -13.61 -24.39 -9.77
N ILE A 444 -13.84 -25.41 -10.61
CA ILE A 444 -14.96 -25.40 -11.57
C ILE A 444 -16.11 -26.33 -11.15
N SER A 445 -15.88 -27.32 -10.28
CA SER A 445 -16.85 -28.31 -9.78
C SER A 445 -17.72 -28.99 -10.85
N THR A 446 -17.54 -30.29 -11.01
CA THR A 446 -18.51 -31.21 -11.63
C THR A 446 -19.00 -32.12 -10.52
N ASP A 447 -20.31 -32.31 -10.36
CA ASP A 447 -21.04 -32.73 -9.14
C ASP A 447 -20.51 -33.93 -8.29
N TYR A 448 -19.46 -34.62 -8.73
CA TYR A 448 -18.89 -35.83 -8.12
C TYR A 448 -17.47 -35.68 -7.55
N SER A 449 -16.72 -34.64 -7.95
CA SER A 449 -15.36 -34.38 -7.44
C SER A 449 -14.97 -32.91 -7.60
N THR A 450 -14.09 -32.47 -6.71
CA THR A 450 -13.39 -31.20 -6.78
C THR A 450 -12.39 -31.21 -7.92
N THR A 451 -12.72 -30.42 -8.93
CA THR A 451 -11.92 -30.24 -10.14
C THR A 451 -11.39 -28.82 -10.20
N LEU A 452 -10.07 -28.69 -10.37
CA LEU A 452 -9.42 -27.42 -10.67
C LEU A 452 -9.26 -27.27 -12.17
N CYS A 453 -9.44 -26.05 -12.68
CA CYS A 453 -9.27 -25.76 -14.10
C CYS A 453 -8.74 -24.34 -14.29
N LYS A 454 -7.78 -24.20 -15.22
CA LYS A 454 -7.24 -22.92 -15.66
C LYS A 454 -6.93 -23.00 -17.15
N GLY A 455 -7.63 -22.20 -17.94
CA GLY A 455 -7.53 -22.25 -19.40
C GLY A 455 -8.07 -23.57 -19.96
N LYS A 456 -7.24 -24.33 -20.65
CA LYS A 456 -7.61 -25.64 -21.25
C LYS A 456 -7.18 -26.84 -20.40
N THR A 457 -6.52 -26.59 -19.28
CA THR A 457 -6.00 -27.65 -18.41
C THR A 457 -6.90 -27.81 -17.20
N SER A 458 -7.20 -29.05 -16.84
CA SER A 458 -7.95 -29.40 -15.64
C SER A 458 -7.32 -30.59 -14.92
N VAL A 459 -7.55 -30.66 -13.62
CA VAL A 459 -7.21 -31.81 -12.77
C VAL A 459 -8.39 -32.09 -11.85
N ALA A 460 -8.88 -33.33 -11.89
CA ALA A 460 -9.98 -33.82 -11.06
C ALA A 460 -9.47 -34.70 -9.90
N THR A 461 -10.38 -35.00 -8.96
CA THR A 461 -10.20 -35.93 -7.83
C THR A 461 -9.01 -35.61 -6.92
N ILE A 462 -8.82 -34.32 -6.60
CA ILE A 462 -7.66 -33.86 -5.83
C ILE A 462 -7.82 -34.02 -4.32
N GLU A 463 -8.99 -34.37 -3.83
CA GLU A 463 -9.40 -34.25 -2.42
C GLU A 463 -8.54 -35.12 -1.51
N HIS A 464 -8.29 -36.37 -1.91
CA HIS A 464 -7.51 -37.30 -1.10
C HIS A 464 -6.07 -36.85 -0.90
N ILE A 465 -5.40 -36.39 -1.98
CA ILE A 465 -4.04 -35.86 -1.86
C ILE A 465 -4.06 -34.53 -1.09
N MET A 466 -5.01 -33.65 -1.36
CA MET A 466 -5.15 -32.38 -0.64
C MET A 466 -5.40 -32.59 0.85
N ALA A 467 -6.17 -33.60 1.25
CA ALA A 467 -6.42 -33.94 2.64
C ALA A 467 -5.14 -34.39 3.34
N VAL A 468 -4.30 -35.17 2.66
CA VAL A 468 -2.98 -35.56 3.18
C VAL A 468 -2.09 -34.32 3.29
N LEU A 469 -2.01 -33.48 2.27
CA LEU A 469 -1.21 -32.25 2.34
C LEU A 469 -1.67 -31.33 3.47
N HIS A 470 -2.98 -31.24 3.70
CA HIS A 470 -3.57 -30.51 4.81
C HIS A 470 -3.11 -31.08 6.16
N MET A 471 -3.31 -32.37 6.39
CA MET A 471 -3.03 -33.01 7.68
C MET A 471 -1.55 -33.16 7.98
N TYR A 472 -0.68 -33.15 6.96
CA TYR A 472 0.78 -33.12 7.13
C TYR A 472 1.35 -31.69 7.13
N HIS A 473 0.48 -30.68 6.97
CA HIS A 473 0.83 -29.26 6.84
C HIS A 473 1.82 -28.96 5.70
N ILE A 474 1.81 -29.73 4.61
CA ILE A 474 2.65 -29.47 3.43
C ILE A 474 2.12 -28.24 2.72
N SER A 475 2.87 -27.13 2.77
CA SER A 475 2.44 -25.82 2.27
C SER A 475 2.96 -25.52 0.87
N ASN A 476 4.12 -26.08 0.47
CA ASN A 476 4.79 -25.73 -0.78
C ASN A 476 5.11 -26.99 -1.58
N LEU A 477 4.39 -27.22 -2.69
CA LEU A 477 4.56 -28.42 -3.50
C LEU A 477 4.09 -28.25 -4.94
N LEU A 478 4.89 -28.74 -5.88
CA LEU A 478 4.50 -28.90 -7.27
C LEU A 478 4.04 -30.34 -7.50
N ILE A 479 2.79 -30.51 -7.88
CA ILE A 479 2.15 -31.81 -8.14
C ILE A 479 2.01 -31.96 -9.65
N LYS A 480 2.89 -32.73 -10.28
CA LYS A 480 2.75 -33.05 -11.70
C LYS A 480 1.86 -34.28 -11.86
N VAL A 481 0.77 -34.12 -12.58
CA VAL A 481 -0.23 -35.19 -12.79
C VAL A 481 -0.86 -35.06 -14.18
N GLY A 482 -1.55 -36.10 -14.63
CA GLY A 482 -2.42 -36.03 -15.81
C GLY A 482 -3.69 -35.21 -15.55
N GLU A 483 -4.79 -35.59 -16.18
CA GLU A 483 -6.09 -34.94 -15.98
C GLU A 483 -6.79 -35.39 -14.68
N GLU A 484 -6.28 -36.42 -14.02
CA GLU A 484 -6.88 -37.03 -12.84
C GLU A 484 -5.81 -37.59 -11.90
N VAL A 485 -6.00 -37.41 -10.60
CA VAL A 485 -5.14 -37.97 -9.55
C VAL A 485 -5.41 -39.49 -9.41
N PRO A 486 -4.37 -40.35 -9.25
CA PRO A 486 -4.58 -41.79 -9.10
C PRO A 486 -5.38 -42.13 -7.83
N VAL A 487 -6.36 -43.03 -7.92
CA VAL A 487 -7.24 -43.37 -6.79
C VAL A 487 -6.64 -44.38 -5.83
N MET A 488 -5.68 -45.16 -6.32
CA MET A 488 -5.07 -46.25 -5.57
C MET A 488 -6.13 -47.23 -5.07
N ASP A 489 -6.17 -47.57 -3.78
CA ASP A 489 -7.16 -48.46 -3.17
C ASP A 489 -8.50 -47.77 -2.79
N GLY A 490 -8.70 -46.53 -3.24
CA GLY A 490 -9.86 -45.71 -2.89
C GLY A 490 -9.70 -44.93 -1.59
N SER A 491 -8.58 -45.06 -0.90
CA SER A 491 -8.26 -44.31 0.33
C SER A 491 -7.09 -43.35 0.11
N SER A 492 -6.57 -42.70 1.16
CA SER A 492 -5.41 -41.80 1.09
C SER A 492 -4.15 -42.38 1.74
N LYS A 493 -4.13 -43.68 2.06
CA LYS A 493 -2.97 -44.37 2.66
C LYS A 493 -1.71 -44.26 1.82
N ASP A 494 -1.82 -44.51 0.51
CA ASP A 494 -0.66 -44.51 -0.37
C ASP A 494 -0.08 -43.10 -0.54
N PHE A 495 -0.92 -42.07 -0.46
CA PHE A 495 -0.46 -40.68 -0.41
C PHE A 495 0.24 -40.33 0.91
N CYS A 496 -0.24 -40.84 2.05
CA CYS A 496 0.48 -40.70 3.33
C CYS A 496 1.89 -41.29 3.21
N LYS A 497 2.00 -42.52 2.71
CA LYS A 497 3.28 -43.20 2.50
C LYS A 497 4.18 -42.43 1.53
N LEU A 498 3.61 -41.91 0.45
CA LEU A 498 4.34 -41.13 -0.54
C LEU A 498 4.96 -39.85 0.06
N ILE A 499 4.22 -39.12 0.90
CA ILE A 499 4.72 -37.94 1.61
C ILE A 499 5.82 -38.32 2.60
N GLU A 500 5.66 -39.42 3.33
CA GLU A 500 6.66 -39.95 4.26
C GLU A 500 7.95 -40.37 3.53
N ASP A 501 7.85 -41.06 2.39
CA ASP A 501 8.99 -41.45 1.54
C ASP A 501 9.74 -40.23 0.98
N GLY A 502 9.01 -39.13 0.73
CA GLY A 502 9.55 -37.85 0.27
C GLY A 502 10.35 -37.10 1.34
N GLU A 503 10.21 -37.50 2.60
CA GLU A 503 10.71 -36.85 3.81
C GLU A 503 10.30 -35.37 3.92
N ILE A 504 9.73 -34.98 5.05
CA ILE A 504 9.27 -33.61 5.24
C ILE A 504 10.45 -32.69 5.54
N GLU A 505 10.48 -31.54 4.89
CA GLU A 505 11.43 -30.45 5.14
C GLU A 505 10.67 -29.23 5.66
N GLU A 506 11.06 -28.75 6.84
CA GLU A 506 10.57 -27.49 7.38
C GLU A 506 11.31 -26.31 6.75
N GLN A 507 10.58 -25.25 6.46
CA GLN A 507 11.05 -24.04 5.80
C GLN A 507 10.95 -22.86 6.78
N ASN A 508 11.87 -21.90 6.65
CA ASN A 508 12.02 -20.78 7.60
C ASN A 508 10.88 -19.76 7.61
N GLU A 509 9.90 -19.90 6.71
CA GLU A 509 8.74 -19.01 6.63
C GLU A 509 7.57 -19.53 7.48
N PRO A 510 6.81 -18.64 8.13
CA PRO A 510 5.69 -19.04 8.98
C PRO A 510 4.50 -19.54 8.13
N PHE A 511 3.76 -20.49 8.69
CA PHE A 511 2.52 -21.01 8.15
C PHE A 511 1.38 -20.65 9.11
N HIS A 512 0.65 -19.61 8.76
CA HIS A 512 -0.39 -19.04 9.61
C HIS A 512 -1.70 -19.84 9.49
N GLU A 513 -2.23 -20.25 10.64
CA GLU A 513 -3.55 -20.85 10.74
C GLU A 513 -4.65 -19.82 10.45
N LEU A 514 -5.74 -20.29 9.82
CA LEU A 514 -7.01 -19.59 9.75
C LEU A 514 -7.79 -19.88 11.04
N ILE A 515 -7.87 -18.89 11.93
CA ILE A 515 -8.62 -18.99 13.18
C ILE A 515 -10.05 -18.54 12.94
N ILE A 516 -11.00 -19.42 13.23
CA ILE A 516 -12.43 -19.14 13.09
C ILE A 516 -12.91 -18.32 14.29
N ASP A 517 -13.40 -17.12 14.03
CA ASP A 517 -13.77 -16.10 15.03
C ASP A 517 -15.25 -16.17 15.44
N LYS A 518 -16.11 -16.62 14.53
CA LYS A 518 -17.54 -16.83 14.74
C LYS A 518 -18.06 -17.96 13.87
N LYS A 519 -19.33 -18.30 14.04
CA LYS A 519 -19.98 -19.35 13.25
C LYS A 519 -20.29 -18.90 11.83
N TYR A 520 -19.89 -19.69 10.84
CA TYR A 520 -20.26 -19.55 9.43
C TYR A 520 -21.05 -20.78 9.00
N THR A 521 -22.06 -20.63 8.14
CA THR A 521 -22.91 -21.73 7.68
C THR A 521 -23.21 -21.57 6.19
N PHE A 522 -23.30 -22.69 5.49
CA PHE A 522 -23.77 -22.78 4.11
C PHE A 522 -24.79 -23.94 3.96
N GLY A 523 -25.86 -23.70 3.20
CA GLY A 523 -26.99 -24.62 3.04
C GLY A 523 -28.23 -24.23 3.87
N LEU A 524 -29.39 -24.77 3.51
CA LEU A 524 -30.63 -24.60 4.28
C LEU A 524 -30.51 -25.43 5.57
N GLN A 525 -30.90 -24.89 6.72
CA GLN A 525 -30.92 -25.61 8.00
C GLN A 525 -32.31 -26.24 8.27
N GLU A 526 -32.96 -26.70 7.21
CA GLU A 526 -34.24 -27.40 7.30
C GLU A 526 -33.99 -28.88 7.58
N GLU A 527 -34.93 -29.54 8.25
CA GLU A 527 -34.81 -30.95 8.63
C GLU A 527 -34.56 -31.83 7.40
N GLY A 528 -33.51 -32.66 7.46
CA GLY A 528 -33.12 -33.57 6.37
C GLY A 528 -32.33 -32.93 5.22
N THR A 529 -32.13 -31.61 5.19
CA THR A 529 -31.41 -30.93 4.10
C THR A 529 -29.88 -30.90 4.28
N PRO A 530 -29.08 -31.05 3.20
CA PRO A 530 -27.62 -30.94 3.27
C PRO A 530 -27.12 -29.54 3.64
N HIS A 531 -26.34 -29.45 4.70
CA HIS A 531 -25.72 -28.19 5.14
C HIS A 531 -24.39 -28.43 5.85
N ILE A 532 -23.60 -27.37 5.96
CA ILE A 532 -22.31 -27.40 6.64
C ILE A 532 -22.08 -26.08 7.39
N SER A 533 -21.43 -26.15 8.53
CA SER A 533 -21.02 -24.97 9.30
C SER A 533 -19.61 -25.14 9.85
N ILE A 534 -18.97 -24.03 10.19
CA ILE A 534 -17.72 -24.00 10.93
C ILE A 534 -17.84 -22.97 12.06
N GLU A 535 -17.42 -23.34 13.26
CA GLU A 535 -17.51 -22.51 14.46
C GLU A 535 -16.18 -22.45 15.23
N PRO A 536 -15.97 -21.43 16.09
CA PRO A 536 -14.74 -21.30 16.86
C PRO A 536 -14.49 -22.54 17.73
N CYS A 537 -13.26 -23.03 17.70
CA CYS A 537 -12.81 -24.16 18.51
C CYS A 537 -11.30 -24.04 18.72
N ASP A 538 -10.78 -24.53 19.85
CA ASP A 538 -9.34 -24.45 20.17
C ASP A 538 -8.51 -25.43 19.33
N THR A 539 -9.12 -26.50 18.84
CA THR A 539 -8.51 -27.52 17.99
C THR A 539 -9.20 -27.58 16.63
N PHE A 540 -8.56 -28.24 15.68
CA PHE A 540 -9.19 -28.55 14.40
C PHE A 540 -10.02 -29.82 14.50
N LYS A 541 -11.33 -29.70 14.24
CA LYS A 541 -12.29 -30.78 14.46
C LYS A 541 -13.31 -30.83 13.32
N VAL A 542 -13.68 -32.04 12.91
CA VAL A 542 -14.73 -32.28 11.90
C VAL A 542 -15.73 -33.30 12.43
N SER A 543 -16.96 -32.88 12.65
CA SER A 543 -18.10 -33.76 12.93
C SER A 543 -18.94 -33.93 11.68
N TYR A 544 -19.25 -35.16 11.32
CA TYR A 544 -20.02 -35.50 10.15
C TYR A 544 -21.19 -36.40 10.52
N HIS A 545 -22.39 -35.95 10.17
CA HIS A 545 -23.65 -36.69 10.30
C HIS A 545 -24.12 -37.16 8.92
N MET A 546 -24.43 -38.46 8.82
CA MET A 546 -25.01 -39.10 7.65
C MET A 546 -26.37 -39.70 7.99
N GLU A 547 -27.34 -39.49 7.09
CA GLU A 547 -28.63 -40.15 7.13
C GLU A 547 -29.04 -40.48 5.68
N TYR A 548 -28.91 -41.77 5.35
CA TYR A 548 -29.22 -42.32 4.02
C TYR A 548 -29.95 -43.66 4.17
N PRO A 549 -30.66 -44.13 3.12
CA PRO A 549 -31.21 -45.49 3.11
C PRO A 549 -30.15 -46.57 3.38
N ALA A 550 -30.61 -47.78 3.71
CA ALA A 550 -29.74 -48.95 3.79
C ALA A 550 -28.94 -49.11 2.49
N PRO A 551 -27.66 -49.52 2.55
CA PRO A 551 -26.93 -50.05 3.71
C PRO A 551 -26.26 -49.01 4.62
N ILE A 552 -26.31 -47.71 4.30
CA ILE A 552 -25.59 -46.68 5.07
C ILE A 552 -26.32 -46.39 6.40
N GLY A 553 -27.63 -46.14 6.35
CA GLY A 553 -28.41 -45.79 7.53
C GLY A 553 -28.01 -44.44 8.14
N VAL A 554 -28.18 -44.34 9.47
CA VAL A 554 -27.77 -43.17 10.26
C VAL A 554 -26.40 -43.44 10.88
N MET A 555 -25.41 -42.61 10.56
CA MET A 555 -24.06 -42.75 11.09
C MET A 555 -23.46 -41.39 11.42
N ASP A 556 -22.77 -41.34 12.57
CA ASP A 556 -22.01 -40.18 13.00
C ASP A 556 -20.53 -40.54 13.13
N HIS A 557 -19.68 -39.58 12.79
CA HIS A 557 -18.29 -39.62 13.21
C HIS A 557 -17.77 -38.23 13.52
N THR A 558 -16.86 -38.14 14.48
CA THR A 558 -16.15 -36.91 14.80
C THR A 558 -14.67 -37.21 14.82
N PHE A 559 -13.93 -36.47 14.01
CA PHE A 559 -12.48 -36.48 13.95
C PHE A 559 -11.93 -35.22 14.60
N GLU A 560 -10.99 -35.38 15.51
CA GLU A 560 -10.21 -34.30 16.09
C GLU A 560 -8.75 -34.50 15.71
N TYR A 561 -8.17 -33.50 15.06
CA TYR A 561 -6.78 -33.58 14.63
C TYR A 561 -5.85 -33.38 15.83
N ILE A 562 -5.04 -34.41 16.11
CA ILE A 562 -4.01 -34.38 17.15
C ILE A 562 -2.62 -34.29 16.51
N ASN A 563 -2.39 -35.11 15.48
CA ASN A 563 -1.18 -35.15 14.68
C ASN A 563 -1.40 -36.02 13.42
N GLU A 564 -0.38 -36.13 12.57
CA GLU A 564 -0.42 -36.91 11.33
C GLU A 564 -0.80 -38.39 11.58
N ASN A 565 -0.46 -38.93 12.76
CA ASN A 565 -0.78 -40.30 13.13
C ASN A 565 -2.26 -40.51 13.50
N SER A 566 -2.95 -39.51 14.06
CA SER A 566 -4.40 -39.61 14.26
C SER A 566 -5.13 -39.66 12.92
N PHE A 567 -4.74 -38.80 11.98
CA PHE A 567 -5.27 -38.83 10.60
C PHE A 567 -4.99 -40.19 9.90
N LYS A 568 -3.75 -40.68 9.94
CA LYS A 568 -3.35 -41.95 9.32
C LYS A 568 -4.14 -43.16 9.81
N LYS A 569 -4.50 -43.18 11.10
CA LYS A 569 -5.20 -44.31 11.71
C LYS A 569 -6.71 -44.22 11.52
N GLU A 570 -7.26 -43.01 11.60
CA GLU A 570 -8.70 -42.82 11.72
C GLU A 570 -9.38 -42.46 10.41
N ILE A 571 -8.74 -41.66 9.55
CA ILE A 571 -9.40 -41.08 8.37
C ILE A 571 -8.75 -41.57 7.08
N ALA A 572 -7.42 -41.53 6.98
CA ALA A 572 -6.71 -41.92 5.77
C ALA A 572 -7.08 -43.32 5.21
N PRO A 573 -7.43 -44.33 6.04
CA PRO A 573 -7.81 -45.64 5.55
C PRO A 573 -9.21 -45.75 4.95
N ALA A 574 -10.09 -44.76 5.16
CA ALA A 574 -11.47 -44.82 4.70
C ALA A 574 -11.55 -44.67 3.18
N ARG A 575 -12.27 -45.59 2.55
CA ARG A 575 -12.38 -45.64 1.09
C ARG A 575 -13.58 -44.85 0.57
N THR A 576 -13.42 -44.34 -0.65
CA THR A 576 -14.51 -43.80 -1.44
C THR A 576 -15.57 -44.86 -1.76
N PHE A 577 -16.82 -44.41 -1.88
CA PHE A 577 -17.99 -45.28 -1.99
C PHE A 577 -19.09 -44.65 -2.86
N GLY A 578 -20.01 -45.48 -3.34
CA GLY A 578 -21.06 -45.06 -4.27
C GLY A 578 -22.00 -46.19 -4.64
N PHE A 579 -23.12 -45.82 -5.26
CA PHE A 579 -24.23 -46.73 -5.54
C PHE A 579 -24.11 -47.35 -6.94
N MET A 580 -24.45 -48.63 -7.07
CA MET A 580 -24.53 -49.38 -8.34
C MET A 580 -25.36 -48.64 -9.40
N GLU A 581 -26.49 -48.08 -8.97
CA GLU A 581 -27.42 -47.35 -9.82
C GLU A 581 -26.74 -46.13 -10.47
N ASP A 582 -25.95 -45.38 -9.69
CA ASP A 582 -25.19 -44.21 -10.14
C ASP A 582 -24.01 -44.60 -11.04
N ILE A 583 -23.33 -45.72 -10.76
CA ILE A 583 -22.19 -46.19 -11.58
C ILE A 583 -22.65 -46.57 -12.99
N SER A 584 -23.85 -47.14 -13.14
CA SER A 584 -24.40 -47.47 -14.45
C SER A 584 -24.61 -46.21 -15.32
N GLN A 585 -24.96 -45.09 -14.70
CA GLN A 585 -25.15 -43.79 -15.35
C GLN A 585 -23.81 -43.10 -15.62
N LEU A 586 -22.87 -43.14 -14.67
CA LEU A 586 -21.50 -42.64 -14.84
C LEU A 586 -20.77 -43.36 -15.97
N THR A 587 -20.88 -44.69 -16.05
CA THR A 587 -20.28 -45.53 -17.11
C THR A 587 -20.84 -45.16 -18.49
N LYS A 588 -22.15 -44.90 -18.59
CA LYS A 588 -22.80 -44.41 -19.82
C LYS A 588 -22.33 -43.01 -20.23
N MET A 589 -21.94 -42.18 -19.26
CA MET A 589 -21.40 -40.82 -19.50
C MET A 589 -19.87 -40.82 -19.74
N GLY A 590 -19.22 -41.99 -19.76
CA GLY A 590 -17.78 -42.12 -19.96
C GLY A 590 -16.93 -41.87 -18.70
N PHE A 591 -17.56 -41.84 -17.52
CA PHE A 591 -16.93 -41.75 -16.19
C PHE A 591 -16.98 -43.12 -15.49
N ALA A 592 -16.13 -43.35 -14.48
CA ALA A 592 -16.04 -44.59 -13.68
C ALA A 592 -15.50 -45.85 -14.42
N SER A 593 -14.78 -45.70 -15.54
CA SER A 593 -14.14 -46.83 -16.23
C SER A 593 -12.88 -47.37 -15.53
N GLY A 594 -12.38 -46.67 -14.52
CA GLY A 594 -11.18 -47.03 -13.74
C GLY A 594 -11.43 -47.68 -12.39
N GLY A 595 -12.69 -47.77 -11.95
CA GLY A 595 -13.07 -48.44 -10.72
C GLY A 595 -12.93 -49.96 -10.85
N ASN A 596 -11.81 -50.54 -10.43
CA ASN A 596 -11.76 -51.97 -10.13
C ASN A 596 -12.54 -52.25 -8.84
N LEU A 597 -13.11 -53.45 -8.72
CA LEU A 597 -13.85 -53.90 -7.52
C LEU A 597 -13.06 -53.76 -6.21
N ASP A 598 -11.74 -53.61 -6.27
CA ASP A 598 -10.87 -53.51 -5.10
C ASP A 598 -10.62 -52.07 -4.61
N ASN A 599 -10.96 -51.05 -5.41
CA ASN A 599 -10.55 -49.64 -5.18
C ASN A 599 -11.68 -48.70 -4.74
N PHE A 600 -12.86 -49.24 -4.45
CA PHE A 600 -14.07 -48.48 -4.15
C PHE A 600 -15.05 -49.34 -3.35
N ILE A 601 -15.91 -48.77 -2.50
CA ILE A 601 -16.98 -49.52 -1.83
C ILE A 601 -18.27 -49.39 -2.62
N LEU A 602 -18.77 -50.51 -3.14
CA LEU A 602 -19.95 -50.58 -3.97
C LEU A 602 -21.19 -50.93 -3.15
N LEU A 603 -22.19 -50.06 -3.22
CA LEU A 603 -23.47 -50.21 -2.52
C LEU A 603 -24.58 -50.55 -3.52
N GLY A 604 -25.41 -51.54 -3.20
CA GLY A 604 -26.59 -51.86 -4.01
C GLY A 604 -27.44 -52.94 -3.35
N ASP A 605 -28.71 -53.00 -3.70
CA ASP A 605 -29.70 -53.92 -3.11
C ASP A 605 -29.73 -53.88 -1.57
N GLY A 606 -29.54 -52.70 -0.98
CA GLY A 606 -29.54 -52.51 0.48
C GLY A 606 -28.35 -53.14 1.22
N LYS A 607 -27.28 -53.54 0.51
CA LYS A 607 -26.07 -54.15 1.08
C LYS A 607 -24.79 -53.61 0.46
N ILE A 608 -23.66 -53.91 1.09
CA ILE A 608 -22.33 -53.71 0.51
C ILE A 608 -22.02 -54.93 -0.37
N ILE A 609 -21.56 -54.71 -1.59
CA ILE A 609 -21.51 -55.75 -2.63
C ILE A 609 -20.14 -56.41 -2.73
N ASN A 610 -19.06 -55.64 -2.63
CA ASN A 610 -17.75 -56.05 -3.13
C ASN A 610 -16.67 -56.18 -2.04
N THR A 611 -16.89 -55.69 -0.82
CA THR A 611 -15.86 -55.66 0.22
C THR A 611 -16.44 -55.49 1.62
N ASP A 612 -15.70 -55.91 2.64
CA ASP A 612 -16.01 -55.58 4.04
C ASP A 612 -15.53 -54.17 4.39
N LEU A 613 -16.22 -53.51 5.33
CA LEU A 613 -15.77 -52.21 5.82
C LEU A 613 -14.53 -52.35 6.72
N ARG A 614 -13.57 -51.44 6.54
CA ARG A 614 -12.40 -51.25 7.41
C ARG A 614 -12.81 -50.66 8.77
N PHE A 615 -13.92 -49.92 8.79
CA PHE A 615 -14.51 -49.36 9.99
C PHE A 615 -16.03 -49.49 9.94
N LYS A 616 -16.67 -49.73 11.09
CA LYS A 616 -18.15 -49.71 11.18
C LYS A 616 -18.75 -48.40 10.66
N ASN A 617 -18.02 -47.29 10.81
CA ASN A 617 -18.39 -45.95 10.37
C ASN A 617 -17.48 -45.44 9.23
N GLU A 618 -17.11 -46.30 8.27
CA GLU A 618 -16.19 -45.92 7.17
C GLU A 618 -16.76 -44.81 6.27
N PHE A 619 -18.08 -44.77 6.04
CA PHE A 619 -18.71 -43.75 5.19
C PHE A 619 -18.54 -42.30 5.70
N PRO A 620 -18.90 -41.96 6.96
CA PRO A 620 -18.67 -40.61 7.47
C PRO A 620 -17.17 -40.29 7.61
N ARG A 621 -16.30 -41.29 7.83
CA ARG A 621 -14.83 -41.08 7.81
C ARG A 621 -14.33 -40.67 6.43
N HIS A 622 -14.82 -41.30 5.35
CA HIS A 622 -14.49 -40.88 3.99
C HIS A 622 -15.03 -39.49 3.67
N LYS A 623 -16.26 -39.15 4.11
CA LYS A 623 -16.77 -37.80 3.90
C LYS A 623 -16.00 -36.74 4.70
N ILE A 624 -15.46 -37.09 5.87
CA ILE A 624 -14.49 -36.23 6.57
C ILE A 624 -13.22 -36.08 5.72
N LEU A 625 -12.68 -37.15 5.12
CA LEU A 625 -11.52 -37.07 4.20
C LEU A 625 -11.78 -36.07 3.06
N ASP A 626 -12.97 -36.09 2.45
CA ASP A 626 -13.36 -35.12 1.41
C ASP A 626 -13.36 -33.68 1.95
N VAL A 627 -13.96 -33.45 3.13
CA VAL A 627 -13.99 -32.14 3.80
C VAL A 627 -12.57 -31.64 4.07
N LEU A 628 -11.68 -32.51 4.56
CA LEU A 628 -10.29 -32.16 4.83
C LEU A 628 -9.56 -31.69 3.57
N GLY A 629 -9.79 -32.37 2.44
CA GLY A 629 -9.19 -32.03 1.15
C GLY A 629 -9.73 -30.74 0.56
N ASP A 630 -11.05 -30.58 0.53
CA ASP A 630 -11.70 -29.39 0.01
C ASP A 630 -11.28 -28.15 0.80
N PHE A 631 -11.29 -28.21 2.13
CA PHE A 631 -10.97 -27.05 2.97
C PHE A 631 -9.52 -26.58 2.81
N TYR A 632 -8.61 -27.44 2.38
CA TYR A 632 -7.23 -27.03 2.14
C TYR A 632 -7.04 -26.15 0.91
N LEU A 633 -8.08 -25.98 0.08
CA LEU A 633 -8.09 -24.99 -1.01
C LEU A 633 -8.09 -23.53 -0.52
N LEU A 634 -8.27 -23.31 0.78
CA LEU A 634 -7.98 -22.03 1.45
C LEU A 634 -6.47 -21.74 1.54
N GLY A 635 -5.62 -22.76 1.38
CA GLY A 635 -4.16 -22.64 1.43
C GLY A 635 -3.60 -22.35 2.83
N LYS A 636 -4.38 -22.58 3.88
CA LYS A 636 -4.01 -22.37 5.29
C LYS A 636 -4.50 -23.56 6.13
N PRO A 637 -3.78 -23.99 7.19
CA PRO A 637 -4.36 -24.88 8.20
C PRO A 637 -5.48 -24.13 8.93
N ILE A 638 -6.42 -24.84 9.52
CA ILE A 638 -7.63 -24.24 10.07
C ILE A 638 -7.76 -24.58 11.54
N ARG A 639 -8.15 -23.61 12.36
CA ARG A 639 -8.51 -23.81 13.77
C ARG A 639 -9.99 -23.49 13.96
N GLY A 640 -10.79 -24.54 14.19
CA GLY A 640 -12.24 -24.46 14.25
C GLY A 640 -12.91 -25.84 14.17
N HIS A 641 -14.19 -25.88 14.50
CA HIS A 641 -15.02 -27.09 14.44
C HIS A 641 -15.96 -27.03 13.25
N ILE A 642 -15.71 -27.89 12.25
CA ILE A 642 -16.59 -28.10 11.11
C ILE A 642 -17.69 -29.08 11.51
N ARG A 643 -18.95 -28.73 11.29
CA ARG A 643 -20.10 -29.61 11.44
C ARG A 643 -20.79 -29.77 10.09
N ALA A 644 -20.71 -30.98 9.56
CA ALA A 644 -21.26 -31.39 8.28
C ALA A 644 -22.49 -32.28 8.48
N HIS A 645 -23.57 -31.96 7.78
CA HIS A 645 -24.81 -32.73 7.80
C HIS A 645 -25.17 -33.10 6.36
N LYS A 646 -24.92 -34.37 5.97
CA LYS A 646 -25.13 -34.88 4.61
C LYS A 646 -24.46 -34.03 3.51
N SER A 647 -23.39 -33.31 3.83
CA SER A 647 -22.74 -32.33 2.93
C SER A 647 -21.89 -33.00 1.85
N GLY A 648 -22.07 -32.60 0.59
CA GLY A 648 -21.13 -32.94 -0.49
C GLY A 648 -20.13 -31.81 -0.78
N HIS A 649 -19.37 -31.97 -1.86
CA HIS A 649 -18.45 -30.92 -2.33
C HIS A 649 -19.16 -29.58 -2.56
N THR A 650 -20.41 -29.59 -3.02
CA THR A 650 -21.22 -28.37 -3.17
C THR A 650 -21.34 -27.57 -1.88
N GLN A 651 -21.62 -28.24 -0.76
CA GLN A 651 -21.71 -27.58 0.55
C GLN A 651 -20.34 -27.15 1.04
N ASN A 652 -19.32 -28.01 0.89
CA ASN A 652 -17.94 -27.70 1.28
C ASN A 652 -17.45 -26.43 0.59
N ILE A 653 -17.45 -26.41 -0.74
CA ILE A 653 -17.02 -25.26 -1.55
C ILE A 653 -17.90 -24.03 -1.30
N GLY A 654 -19.20 -24.22 -1.09
CA GLY A 654 -20.12 -23.15 -0.70
C GLY A 654 -19.67 -22.43 0.57
N LEU A 655 -19.35 -23.19 1.62
CA LEU A 655 -18.85 -22.63 2.88
C LEU A 655 -17.48 -21.97 2.72
N LEU A 656 -16.58 -22.54 1.91
CA LEU A 656 -15.30 -21.90 1.60
C LEU A 656 -15.49 -20.53 0.94
N LYS A 657 -16.41 -20.41 -0.01
CA LYS A 657 -16.76 -19.12 -0.62
C LYS A 657 -17.35 -18.15 0.40
N THR A 658 -18.17 -18.62 1.34
CA THR A 658 -18.68 -17.80 2.45
C THR A 658 -17.56 -17.26 3.35
N LEU A 659 -16.54 -18.09 3.66
CA LEU A 659 -15.37 -17.66 4.44
C LEU A 659 -14.54 -16.61 3.69
N VAL A 660 -14.29 -16.81 2.39
CA VAL A 660 -13.57 -15.82 1.55
C VAL A 660 -14.32 -14.48 1.53
N ASN A 661 -15.63 -14.52 1.30
CA ASN A 661 -16.45 -13.30 1.14
C ASN A 661 -16.66 -12.53 2.45
N SER A 662 -16.48 -13.18 3.60
CA SER A 662 -16.66 -12.55 4.92
C SER A 662 -15.40 -11.85 5.44
N GLY A 663 -14.28 -11.92 4.72
CA GLY A 663 -13.02 -11.24 5.08
C GLY A 663 -12.24 -11.92 6.19
N VAL A 664 -12.52 -13.21 6.48
CA VAL A 664 -11.78 -14.01 7.47
C VAL A 664 -10.37 -14.37 6.98
N LEU A 665 -10.15 -14.37 5.67
CA LEU A 665 -8.91 -14.83 5.01
C LEU A 665 -7.80 -13.80 4.88
#